data_AF-A0A3D5HA87-F1
#
_entry.id   AF-A0A3D5HA87-F1
#
_cell.length_a   1.000
_cell.length_b   1.000
_cell.length_c   1.000
_cell.angle_alpha   90.00
_cell.angle_beta   90.00
_cell.angle_gamma   90.00
#
_symmetry.space_group_name_H-M   'P 1'
#
loop_
_entity.id
_entity.type
_entity.pdbx_description
1 polymer ?
#
loop_
_entity_poly.entity_id
_entity_poly.type
_entity_poly.pdbx_seq_one_letter_code
_entity_poly.pdbx_strand_id
1 'polypeptide(L)'
;MASKFRDGVRNAAILLFVVLCASDRALTPTDDRYYPRTRTPSVEGCTIGVASARATADGRPLLWKVRDNADMPSNSISYDTSYPHHYVAVTNSGDQETWMGVNERGFAIINSTSSDLPGGTSGLSNGLLMRHALGTCARVEEFELLLDSTNITGRLTQGNFGVIDAGGAAAIYEVGGNAYWRFDANDTIESSEGYILRTNFSRTGGGNAGIERYRRAVSQIGEFHVGDSLDYRRIIRYHARDFSDFNSSPISIPYTHEWTSTSPLGYFYSNSSVCRFKTVSVAAIVGVKPGEMPTLSTMWTVLGHPATGIAVPYWPVGVPPEAASGTVTSPLNAIASEIRSLLFDFTTNTDYIDSYKLRDECGNGLWAVTYPAEDSIFNAASRLLGEWRREIPPTRSMLQAEITFASYAHSELTYAHDRLVRRKSFTVANVVPFEDEGGKTLENGDVVQLIWAGEDGAIDPPNAENGSPDWGQPGGDDRLVGIPHAIGENVLSEGTFRLQLIAWPDRRTGCPANGDLVYLRAFNSTSLKTATRYGDAQIHPVSMSDDNAYVPLIKGARTTQPLGGSPAAEIPRAHFNLSPNFPNPFNSTTVIEFDVPYGQESQGLVELIIFNSLGQSVRSLYSGTSTGGRKRLEWDGRDERGIVQPSGVYFVRLKAGSIAETGRMLLIK
;
A
#
# COMPACT_ATOMS: atom_id res chain seq x y z
N MET A 1 22.81 65.68 15.72
CA MET A 1 23.51 64.91 14.67
C MET A 1 24.91 64.57 15.17
N ALA A 2 25.35 63.33 14.94
CA ALA A 2 26.67 62.77 15.29
C ALA A 2 26.99 62.52 16.79
N SER A 3 26.30 61.58 17.44
CA SER A 3 26.92 60.79 18.54
C SER A 3 26.21 59.47 18.90
N LYS A 4 24.99 59.19 18.42
CA LYS A 4 24.27 57.91 18.67
C LYS A 4 24.45 56.81 17.62
N PHE A 5 25.51 56.88 16.79
CA PHE A 5 25.76 55.94 15.68
C PHE A 5 27.01 55.05 15.87
N ARG A 6 27.57 54.97 17.09
CA ARG A 6 28.80 54.19 17.35
C ARG A 6 28.64 52.92 18.19
N ASP A 7 27.49 52.69 18.82
CA ASP A 7 27.27 51.47 19.63
C ASP A 7 26.52 50.35 18.88
N GLY A 8 25.95 50.64 17.70
CA GLY A 8 25.26 49.64 16.87
C GLY A 8 26.17 48.81 15.95
N VAL A 9 27.44 49.19 15.77
CA VAL A 9 28.35 48.56 14.79
C VAL A 9 29.30 47.53 15.43
N ARG A 10 29.43 47.48 16.76
CA ARG A 10 30.24 46.46 17.45
C ARG A 10 29.51 45.15 17.72
N ASN A 11 28.17 45.15 17.81
CA ASN A 11 27.38 43.91 17.95
C ASN A 11 27.09 43.21 16.61
N ALA A 12 27.24 43.91 15.48
CA ALA A 12 27.11 43.32 14.15
C ALA A 12 28.37 42.55 13.70
N ALA A 13 29.55 42.85 14.27
CA ALA A 13 30.80 42.17 13.91
C ALA A 13 31.06 40.87 14.69
N ILE A 14 30.39 40.65 15.83
CA ILE A 14 30.50 39.40 16.60
C ILE A 14 29.46 38.36 16.12
N LEU A 15 28.35 38.79 15.54
CA LEU A 15 27.37 37.89 14.94
C LEU A 15 27.79 37.36 13.54
N LEU A 16 28.67 38.09 12.84
CA LEU A 16 29.16 37.70 11.51
C LEU A 16 30.34 36.71 11.54
N PHE A 17 30.93 36.45 12.70
CA PHE A 17 32.02 35.46 12.87
C PHE A 17 31.55 34.08 13.38
N VAL A 18 30.28 33.95 13.78
CA VAL A 18 29.68 32.66 14.16
C VAL A 18 28.99 31.97 12.96
N VAL A 19 28.79 32.68 11.85
CA VAL A 19 28.09 32.18 10.65
C VAL A 19 29.03 31.61 9.57
N LEU A 20 30.35 31.69 9.73
CA LEU A 20 31.34 31.18 8.76
C LEU A 20 32.15 29.95 9.20
N CYS A 21 31.72 29.24 10.27
CA CYS A 21 32.32 27.96 10.70
C CYS A 21 31.30 26.82 10.89
N ALA A 22 30.14 26.89 10.22
CA ALA A 22 29.12 25.83 10.25
C ALA A 22 28.86 25.18 8.88
N SER A 23 29.77 25.37 7.91
CA SER A 23 29.87 24.54 6.71
C SER A 23 30.91 23.46 6.98
N ASP A 24 30.47 22.19 6.95
CA ASP A 24 31.21 20.94 7.21
C ASP A 24 30.93 20.27 8.57
N ARG A 25 29.68 19.88 8.78
CA ARG A 25 29.39 18.60 9.44
C ARG A 25 28.31 17.85 8.69
N ALA A 26 28.75 16.90 7.87
CA ALA A 26 27.96 15.72 7.57
C ALA A 26 27.40 15.16 8.88
N LEU A 27 26.09 14.93 8.93
CA LEU A 27 25.45 14.20 10.02
C LEU A 27 25.94 12.75 9.96
N THR A 28 27.04 12.44 10.63
CA THR A 28 27.46 11.07 10.90
C THR A 28 26.63 10.50 12.07
N PRO A 29 26.19 9.23 12.00
CA PRO A 29 25.31 8.63 12.99
C PRO A 29 26.12 8.08 14.18
N THR A 30 26.22 8.83 15.28
CA THR A 30 26.66 8.29 16.57
C THR A 30 26.08 9.08 17.74
N ASP A 31 25.12 8.50 18.48
CA ASP A 31 25.26 8.12 19.89
C ASP A 31 23.86 7.75 20.41
N ASP A 32 23.57 6.45 20.38
CA ASP A 32 22.50 5.85 21.18
C ASP A 32 22.88 6.04 22.65
N ARG A 33 22.15 6.92 23.36
CA ARG A 33 21.83 6.73 24.78
C ARG A 33 20.86 7.81 25.29
N TYR A 34 19.70 7.32 25.72
CA TYR A 34 18.93 7.85 26.85
C TYR A 34 18.19 9.18 26.64
N TYR A 35 16.94 9.10 26.18
CA TYR A 35 15.93 10.14 26.48
C TYR A 35 14.67 9.49 27.07
N PRO A 36 14.12 10.04 28.17
CA PRO A 36 13.04 9.39 28.90
C PRO A 36 11.75 9.45 28.09
N ARG A 37 11.07 8.31 28.00
CA ARG A 37 9.73 8.15 27.43
C ARG A 37 8.71 8.86 28.33
N THR A 38 8.44 10.14 28.08
CA THR A 38 7.22 10.77 28.59
C THR A 38 6.08 10.46 27.62
N ARG A 39 5.26 9.50 28.03
CA ARG A 39 4.02 9.09 27.37
C ARG A 39 3.02 10.25 27.43
N THR A 40 2.94 11.07 26.39
CA THR A 40 1.82 12.00 26.17
C THR A 40 0.72 11.28 25.38
N PRO A 41 -0.53 11.26 25.85
CA PRO A 41 -1.63 10.66 25.10
C PRO A 41 -2.11 11.58 23.96
N SER A 42 -2.40 10.93 22.82
CA SER A 42 -3.24 11.31 21.66
C SER A 42 -3.23 12.77 21.17
N VAL A 43 -2.47 13.03 20.09
CA VAL A 43 -2.76 14.10 19.12
C VAL A 43 -2.41 13.57 17.72
N GLU A 44 -3.24 13.89 16.72
CA GLU A 44 -3.19 13.41 15.32
C GLU A 44 -1.77 13.22 14.75
N GLY A 45 -1.58 12.12 14.00
CA GLY A 45 -0.31 11.81 13.34
C GLY A 45 -0.42 11.99 11.83
N CYS A 46 0.51 12.63 11.14
CA CYS A 46 0.48 12.68 9.67
C CYS A 46 1.90 12.61 9.12
N THR A 47 2.06 12.00 7.95
CA THR A 47 3.28 12.06 7.14
C THR A 47 2.94 12.78 5.85
N ILE A 48 3.67 13.84 5.53
CA ILE A 48 3.45 14.62 4.31
C ILE A 48 4.74 14.80 3.52
N GLY A 49 4.58 15.01 2.22
CA GLY A 49 5.66 15.41 1.34
C GLY A 49 5.21 16.34 0.22
N VAL A 50 6.16 17.13 -0.25
CA VAL A 50 6.02 18.07 -1.36
C VAL A 50 7.21 17.86 -2.28
N ALA A 51 6.98 17.60 -3.55
CA ALA A 51 8.00 17.49 -4.57
C ALA A 51 7.73 18.50 -5.69
N SER A 52 8.75 19.24 -6.07
CA SER A 52 8.72 20.09 -7.26
C SER A 52 8.80 19.24 -8.53
N ALA A 53 8.54 19.87 -9.67
CA ALA A 53 8.72 19.25 -10.98
C ALA A 53 10.17 18.77 -11.25
N ARG A 54 11.17 19.27 -10.51
CA ARG A 54 12.57 18.82 -10.62
C ARG A 54 12.78 17.41 -10.06
N ALA A 55 11.94 16.99 -9.12
CA ALA A 55 12.11 15.74 -8.38
C ALA A 55 11.28 14.58 -8.93
N THR A 56 10.24 14.87 -9.73
CA THR A 56 9.24 13.90 -10.17
C THR A 56 9.51 13.38 -11.58
N ALA A 57 9.18 12.11 -11.81
CA ALA A 57 9.49 11.42 -13.06
C ALA A 57 8.81 12.04 -14.31
N ASP A 58 7.63 12.64 -14.15
CA ASP A 58 6.87 13.23 -15.25
C ASP A 58 7.00 14.77 -15.34
N GLY A 59 7.78 15.37 -14.44
CA GLY A 59 7.99 16.81 -14.34
C GLY A 59 6.77 17.60 -13.88
N ARG A 60 5.89 17.01 -13.06
CA ARG A 60 4.76 17.70 -12.42
C ARG A 60 4.97 17.81 -10.91
N PRO A 61 4.58 18.92 -10.28
CA PRO A 61 4.65 19.02 -8.83
C PRO A 61 3.71 17.98 -8.19
N LEU A 62 4.13 17.42 -7.05
CA LEU A 62 3.45 16.34 -6.36
C LEU A 62 3.33 16.66 -4.87
N LEU A 63 2.12 16.63 -4.34
CA LEU A 63 1.84 16.65 -2.91
C LEU A 63 1.37 15.27 -2.47
N TRP A 64 1.70 14.85 -1.26
CA TRP A 64 1.04 13.69 -0.67
C TRP A 64 0.95 13.75 0.83
N LYS A 65 -0.11 13.11 1.34
CA LYS A 65 -0.41 13.01 2.76
C LYS A 65 -0.88 11.61 3.10
N VAL A 66 -0.27 11.03 4.12
CA VAL A 66 -0.77 9.86 4.84
C VAL A 66 -1.36 10.38 6.15
N ARG A 67 -2.69 10.32 6.27
CA ARG A 67 -3.43 10.93 7.38
C ARG A 67 -3.70 9.90 8.47
N ASP A 68 -3.24 10.17 9.68
CA ASP A 68 -3.64 9.44 10.88
C ASP A 68 -4.54 10.29 11.77
N ASN A 69 -5.58 9.65 12.30
CA ASN A 69 -6.45 10.25 13.28
C ASN A 69 -6.91 9.15 14.25
N ALA A 70 -6.72 9.40 15.55
CA ALA A 70 -6.99 8.42 16.60
C ALA A 70 -8.48 8.10 16.78
N ASP A 71 -9.36 9.05 16.41
CA ASP A 71 -10.82 8.87 16.46
C ASP A 71 -11.34 8.03 15.28
N MET A 72 -10.46 7.72 14.32
CA MET A 72 -10.76 6.91 13.13
C MET A 72 -12.05 7.33 12.40
N PRO A 73 -12.23 8.62 12.08
CA PRO A 73 -13.44 9.10 11.44
C PRO A 73 -13.63 8.46 10.06
N SER A 74 -14.89 8.31 9.64
CA SER A 74 -15.16 8.02 8.22
C SER A 74 -14.81 9.23 7.36
N ASN A 75 -14.22 8.96 6.20
CA ASN A 75 -13.82 9.96 5.22
C ASN A 75 -14.64 9.85 3.94
N SER A 76 -14.91 11.02 3.36
CA SER A 76 -15.60 11.18 2.08
C SER A 76 -14.81 12.13 1.18
N ILE A 77 -15.05 12.06 -0.12
CA ILE A 77 -14.76 13.14 -1.04
C ILE A 77 -15.90 14.16 -0.98
N SER A 78 -15.55 15.44 -0.90
CA SER A 78 -16.48 16.55 -1.00
C SER A 78 -16.14 17.43 -2.20
N TYR A 79 -17.15 18.12 -2.72
CA TYR A 79 -16.98 19.20 -3.69
C TYR A 79 -17.70 20.43 -3.15
N ASP A 80 -16.95 21.51 -2.92
CA ASP A 80 -17.46 22.73 -2.31
C ASP A 80 -17.52 23.85 -3.36
N THR A 81 -18.69 24.48 -3.46
CA THR A 81 -18.98 25.61 -4.36
C THR A 81 -19.38 26.87 -3.61
N SER A 82 -19.16 26.93 -2.30
CA SER A 82 -19.51 28.08 -1.45
C SER A 82 -18.51 29.23 -1.52
N TYR A 83 -17.39 29.03 -2.22
CA TYR A 83 -16.30 29.98 -2.39
C TYR A 83 -16.08 30.34 -3.87
N PRO A 84 -15.34 31.43 -4.18
CA PRO A 84 -15.02 31.83 -5.56
C PRO A 84 -14.25 30.79 -6.38
N HIS A 85 -13.49 29.90 -5.72
CA HIS A 85 -12.86 28.76 -6.36
C HIS A 85 -13.52 27.48 -5.88
N HIS A 86 -14.05 26.70 -6.82
CA HIS A 86 -14.57 25.39 -6.50
C HIS A 86 -13.43 24.40 -6.30
N TYR A 87 -13.62 23.44 -5.40
CA TYR A 87 -12.58 22.48 -5.09
C TYR A 87 -13.11 21.11 -4.69
N VAL A 88 -12.26 20.11 -4.89
CA VAL A 88 -12.47 18.75 -4.42
C VAL A 88 -11.53 18.48 -3.24
N ALA A 89 -12.03 17.80 -2.22
CA ALA A 89 -11.30 17.61 -0.97
C ALA A 89 -11.65 16.27 -0.30
N VAL A 90 -10.74 15.80 0.55
CA VAL A 90 -11.03 14.76 1.55
C VAL A 90 -11.50 15.45 2.83
N THR A 91 -12.68 15.08 3.31
CA THR A 91 -13.27 15.56 4.58
C THR A 91 -13.56 14.39 5.51
N ASN A 92 -13.85 14.67 6.77
CA ASN A 92 -14.63 13.71 7.56
C ASN A 92 -16.06 13.72 7.00
N SER A 93 -16.72 12.57 6.92
CA SER A 93 -18.08 12.47 6.38
C SER A 93 -19.03 13.37 7.18
N GLY A 94 -19.74 14.25 6.49
CA GLY A 94 -20.67 15.22 7.10
C GLY A 94 -20.02 16.47 7.71
N ASP A 95 -18.70 16.55 7.76
CA ASP A 95 -17.96 17.72 8.24
C ASP A 95 -17.68 18.71 7.10
N GLN A 96 -17.47 19.95 7.50
CA GLN A 96 -17.08 21.08 6.68
C GLN A 96 -15.56 21.32 6.68
N GLU A 97 -14.80 20.74 7.62
CA GLU A 97 -13.34 20.82 7.59
C GLU A 97 -12.73 19.97 6.47
N THR A 98 -11.69 20.51 5.84
CA THR A 98 -10.93 19.84 4.78
C THR A 98 -9.61 19.33 5.32
N TRP A 99 -9.16 18.14 4.89
CA TRP A 99 -7.90 17.52 5.35
C TRP A 99 -6.81 17.41 4.28
N MET A 100 -7.20 17.57 3.02
CA MET A 100 -6.36 17.66 1.82
C MET A 100 -7.28 17.95 0.63
N GLY A 101 -6.81 18.70 -0.38
CA GLY A 101 -7.64 18.99 -1.56
C GLY A 101 -6.93 19.79 -2.63
N VAL A 102 -7.64 19.98 -3.74
CA VAL A 102 -7.21 20.77 -4.90
C VAL A 102 -8.39 21.52 -5.50
N ASN A 103 -8.16 22.74 -5.98
CA ASN A 103 -9.19 23.58 -6.58
C ASN A 103 -9.10 23.67 -8.11
N GLU A 104 -10.13 24.23 -8.74
CA GLU A 104 -10.23 24.39 -10.19
C GLU A 104 -9.17 25.31 -10.81
N ARG A 105 -8.39 26.01 -9.98
CA ARG A 105 -7.23 26.84 -10.36
C ARG A 105 -5.91 26.08 -10.27
N GLY A 106 -5.94 24.83 -9.82
CA GLY A 106 -4.77 23.95 -9.67
C GLY A 106 -3.95 24.23 -8.41
N PHE A 107 -4.44 25.05 -7.48
CA PHE A 107 -3.87 25.19 -6.15
C PHE A 107 -4.31 24.00 -5.29
N ALA A 108 -3.35 23.36 -4.64
CA ALA A 108 -3.58 22.22 -3.77
C ALA A 108 -2.90 22.41 -2.43
N ILE A 109 -3.50 21.87 -1.38
CA ILE A 109 -3.01 21.98 -0.01
C ILE A 109 -3.22 20.69 0.78
N ILE A 110 -2.24 20.37 1.61
CA ILE A 110 -2.25 19.30 2.60
C ILE A 110 -1.64 19.81 3.90
N ASN A 111 -1.85 19.11 5.02
CA ASN A 111 -1.17 19.46 6.27
C ASN A 111 -0.75 18.27 7.14
N SER A 112 0.15 18.51 8.08
CA SER A 112 0.37 17.68 9.27
C SER A 112 0.37 18.57 10.51
N THR A 113 -0.16 18.05 11.63
CA THR A 113 -0.17 18.78 12.90
C THR A 113 1.23 18.81 13.51
N SER A 114 1.66 19.96 14.04
CA SER A 114 3.01 20.15 14.59
C SER A 114 2.93 20.89 15.93
N SER A 115 2.82 20.13 17.03
CA SER A 115 2.60 20.68 18.37
C SER A 115 3.82 21.39 18.98
N ASP A 116 4.97 21.33 18.29
CA ASP A 116 6.21 22.01 18.64
C ASP A 116 6.29 23.46 18.11
N LEU A 117 5.29 23.91 17.34
CA LEU A 117 5.12 25.32 16.97
C LEU A 117 4.25 26.06 17.99
N PRO A 118 4.48 27.37 18.24
CA PRO A 118 3.61 28.17 19.10
C PRO A 118 2.25 28.39 18.41
N GLY A 119 1.17 27.90 19.04
CA GLY A 119 -0.20 28.06 18.55
C GLY A 119 -0.85 29.34 19.08
N GLY A 120 -1.89 29.79 18.40
CA GLY A 120 -2.74 30.89 18.88
C GLY A 120 -3.93 30.37 19.69
N THR A 121 -4.68 31.30 20.29
CA THR A 121 -5.88 31.02 21.09
C THR A 121 -7.18 31.42 20.38
N SER A 122 -7.11 31.88 19.13
CA SER A 122 -8.23 32.35 18.32
C SER A 122 -7.99 32.13 16.83
N GLY A 123 -9.04 32.25 16.02
CA GLY A 123 -8.95 32.18 14.55
C GLY A 123 -9.14 30.77 13.99
N LEU A 124 -8.65 30.55 12.76
CA LEU A 124 -8.93 29.32 12.00
C LEU A 124 -8.16 28.11 12.55
N SER A 125 -8.87 26.98 12.69
CA SER A 125 -8.29 25.65 12.87
C SER A 125 -7.56 25.20 11.59
N ASN A 126 -6.77 24.11 11.69
CA ASN A 126 -6.07 23.54 10.55
C ASN A 126 -7.02 23.27 9.36
N GLY A 127 -8.15 22.60 9.62
CA GLY A 127 -9.09 22.20 8.58
C GLY A 127 -9.85 23.38 7.97
N LEU A 128 -10.21 24.38 8.77
CA LEU A 128 -10.86 25.61 8.29
C LEU A 128 -9.90 26.51 7.51
N LEU A 129 -8.62 26.58 7.90
CA LEU A 129 -7.60 27.31 7.14
C LEU A 129 -7.43 26.72 5.74
N MET A 130 -7.34 25.39 5.62
CA MET A 130 -7.22 24.73 4.32
C MET A 130 -8.48 24.90 3.46
N ARG A 131 -9.67 24.79 4.07
CA ARG A 131 -10.93 25.09 3.38
C ARG A 131 -10.94 26.50 2.81
N HIS A 132 -10.56 27.49 3.61
CA HIS A 132 -10.50 28.88 3.15
C HIS A 132 -9.45 29.07 2.04
N ALA A 133 -8.28 28.47 2.18
CA ALA A 133 -7.22 28.53 1.17
C ALA A 133 -7.67 27.91 -0.17
N LEU A 134 -8.28 26.72 -0.15
CA LEU A 134 -8.81 26.08 -1.36
C LEU A 134 -9.90 26.90 -2.04
N GLY A 135 -10.74 27.58 -1.26
CA GLY A 135 -11.81 28.42 -1.77
C GLY A 135 -11.35 29.78 -2.33
N THR A 136 -10.16 30.27 -1.95
CA THR A 136 -9.76 31.67 -2.22
C THR A 136 -8.41 31.85 -2.92
N CYS A 137 -7.52 30.85 -2.88
CA CYS A 137 -6.19 30.95 -3.48
C CYS A 137 -6.11 30.16 -4.79
N ALA A 138 -5.70 30.82 -5.87
CA ALA A 138 -5.27 30.22 -7.14
C ALA A 138 -3.75 29.97 -7.19
N ARG A 139 -2.97 30.68 -6.37
CA ARG A 139 -1.50 30.64 -6.36
C ARG A 139 -0.93 30.54 -4.95
N VAL A 140 0.30 30.05 -4.83
CA VAL A 140 1.02 29.98 -3.55
C VAL A 140 1.25 31.37 -2.94
N GLU A 141 1.48 32.41 -3.75
CA GLU A 141 1.61 33.79 -3.25
C GLU A 141 0.32 34.30 -2.59
N GLU A 142 -0.84 33.87 -3.07
CA GLU A 142 -2.13 34.24 -2.45
C GLU A 142 -2.36 33.50 -1.13
N PHE A 143 -1.79 32.29 -0.97
CA PHE A 143 -1.76 31.61 0.32
C PHE A 143 -0.87 32.35 1.32
N GLU A 144 0.26 32.91 0.90
CA GLU A 144 1.10 33.76 1.75
C GLU A 144 0.35 35.01 2.22
N LEU A 145 -0.39 35.68 1.32
CA LEU A 145 -1.24 36.81 1.69
C LEU A 145 -2.34 36.41 2.70
N LEU A 146 -2.91 35.19 2.57
CA LEU A 146 -3.85 34.66 3.55
C LEU A 146 -3.16 34.45 4.91
N LEU A 147 -1.95 33.89 4.94
CA LEU A 147 -1.18 33.72 6.17
C LEU A 147 -0.79 35.07 6.79
N ASP A 148 -0.39 36.06 6.00
CA ASP A 148 -0.08 37.42 6.46
C ASP A 148 -1.31 38.10 7.07
N SER A 149 -2.47 38.00 6.40
CA SER A 149 -3.72 38.57 6.92
C SER A 149 -4.13 37.92 8.24
N THR A 150 -3.95 36.61 8.37
CA THR A 150 -4.29 35.87 9.59
C THR A 150 -3.23 36.00 10.69
N ASN A 151 -2.01 36.51 10.40
CA ASN A 151 -1.05 36.88 11.44
C ASN A 151 -1.60 38.01 12.33
N ILE A 152 -2.48 38.86 11.79
CA ILE A 152 -3.14 39.96 12.50
C ILE A 152 -4.24 39.42 13.42
N THR A 153 -5.07 38.49 12.93
CA THR A 153 -6.22 37.95 13.69
C THR A 153 -5.88 36.78 14.61
N GLY A 154 -4.76 36.12 14.36
CA GLY A 154 -4.37 34.85 14.97
C GLY A 154 -4.99 33.63 14.28
N ARG A 155 -4.39 32.46 14.55
CA ARG A 155 -4.85 31.14 14.14
C ARG A 155 -4.75 30.16 15.30
N LEU A 156 -5.70 29.23 15.41
CA LEU A 156 -5.58 28.04 16.28
C LEU A 156 -4.61 27.00 15.68
N THR A 157 -4.21 27.23 14.43
CA THR A 157 -3.32 26.38 13.63
C THR A 157 -1.94 26.21 14.26
N GLN A 158 -1.48 24.96 14.27
CA GLN A 158 -0.11 24.53 14.56
C GLN A 158 0.21 23.36 13.62
N GLY A 159 0.96 23.62 12.55
CA GLY A 159 1.17 22.56 11.58
C GLY A 159 2.10 22.91 10.43
N ASN A 160 2.51 21.86 9.73
CA ASN A 160 3.18 21.95 8.44
C ASN A 160 2.10 21.91 7.34
N PHE A 161 2.13 22.83 6.39
CA PHE A 161 1.20 22.90 5.27
C PHE A 161 1.98 22.77 3.97
N GLY A 162 1.75 21.69 3.23
CA GLY A 162 2.32 21.50 1.90
C GLY A 162 1.39 22.10 0.85
N VAL A 163 1.94 22.90 -0.06
CA VAL A 163 1.18 23.51 -1.16
C VAL A 163 1.90 23.36 -2.50
N ILE A 164 1.11 23.22 -3.56
CA ILE A 164 1.54 23.33 -4.96
C ILE A 164 0.53 24.18 -5.74
N ASP A 165 0.95 24.73 -6.86
CA ASP A 165 0.04 25.39 -7.81
C ASP A 165 0.36 25.10 -9.28
N ALA A 166 -0.53 25.54 -10.17
CA ALA A 166 -0.39 25.37 -11.63
C ALA A 166 0.77 26.19 -12.25
N GLY A 167 1.46 27.03 -11.48
CA GLY A 167 2.67 27.74 -11.87
C GLY A 167 3.95 26.96 -11.64
N GLY A 168 3.86 25.82 -10.96
CA GLY A 168 5.01 25.02 -10.57
C GLY A 168 5.58 25.39 -9.19
N ALA A 169 4.90 26.26 -8.43
CA ALA A 169 5.26 26.46 -7.03
C ALA A 169 5.05 25.15 -6.26
N ALA A 170 5.96 24.85 -5.34
CA ALA A 170 5.93 23.68 -4.49
C ALA A 170 6.67 24.01 -3.19
N ALA A 171 5.96 24.10 -2.07
CA ALA A 171 6.54 24.54 -0.81
C ALA A 171 5.88 23.89 0.42
N ILE A 172 6.60 23.88 1.54
CA ILE A 172 6.05 23.63 2.88
C ILE A 172 6.08 24.92 3.69
N TYR A 173 4.98 25.20 4.38
CA TYR A 173 4.86 26.27 5.37
C TYR A 173 4.74 25.67 6.76
N GLU A 174 5.64 26.04 7.67
CA GLU A 174 5.51 25.76 9.10
C GLU A 174 4.71 26.91 9.70
N VAL A 175 3.46 26.67 10.08
CA VAL A 175 2.48 27.70 10.44
C VAL A 175 2.15 27.59 11.94
N GLY A 176 2.47 28.64 12.68
CA GLY A 176 2.03 28.86 14.06
C GLY A 176 0.89 29.86 14.15
N GLY A 177 0.59 30.31 15.38
CA GLY A 177 -0.56 31.17 15.67
C GLY A 177 -0.56 32.52 14.96
N ASN A 178 0.60 33.19 14.88
CA ASN A 178 0.74 34.53 14.31
C ASN A 178 2.02 34.70 13.46
N ALA A 179 2.68 33.59 13.13
CA ALA A 179 3.87 33.56 12.29
C ALA A 179 3.89 32.30 11.44
N TYR A 180 4.68 32.32 10.38
CA TYR A 180 4.97 31.15 9.56
C TYR A 180 6.39 31.21 9.00
N TRP A 181 6.89 30.06 8.57
CA TRP A 181 8.17 29.91 7.88
C TRP A 181 7.97 29.11 6.60
N ARG A 182 8.53 29.60 5.50
CA ARG A 182 8.43 28.99 4.17
C ARG A 182 9.67 28.16 3.87
N PHE A 183 9.46 27.00 3.26
CA PHE A 183 10.48 26.12 2.73
C PHE A 183 10.15 25.76 1.28
N ASP A 184 10.98 26.20 0.33
CA ASP A 184 10.75 26.01 -1.11
C ASP A 184 11.35 24.69 -1.62
N ALA A 185 10.53 23.83 -2.22
CA ALA A 185 11.03 22.63 -2.87
C ALA A 185 11.73 22.94 -4.20
N ASN A 186 11.54 24.14 -4.78
CA ASN A 186 12.23 24.57 -5.99
C ASN A 186 13.59 25.23 -5.71
N ASP A 187 13.88 25.66 -4.48
CA ASP A 187 15.18 26.25 -4.14
C ASP A 187 16.23 25.15 -3.97
N THR A 188 17.29 25.19 -4.79
CA THR A 188 18.38 24.20 -4.78
C THR A 188 19.26 24.25 -3.53
N ILE A 189 19.29 25.38 -2.83
CA ILE A 189 20.03 25.55 -1.58
C ILE A 189 19.22 24.97 -0.41
N GLU A 190 17.91 25.18 -0.43
CA GLU A 190 17.01 24.68 0.61
C GLU A 190 16.64 23.19 0.42
N SER A 191 16.48 22.77 -0.83
CA SER A 191 16.16 21.40 -1.26
C SER A 191 16.95 21.01 -2.52
N SER A 192 18.11 20.37 -2.31
CA SER A 192 18.95 19.87 -3.39
C SER A 192 18.22 18.86 -4.28
N GLU A 193 17.48 17.95 -3.63
CA GLU A 193 16.74 16.87 -4.29
C GLU A 193 15.39 17.32 -4.88
N GLY A 194 14.97 18.56 -4.60
CA GLY A 194 13.73 19.12 -5.13
C GLY A 194 12.44 18.64 -4.44
N TYR A 195 12.56 17.99 -3.27
CA TYR A 195 11.43 17.58 -2.42
C TYR A 195 11.68 17.88 -0.94
N ILE A 196 10.59 17.96 -0.16
CA ILE A 196 10.61 18.25 1.28
C ILE A 196 9.59 17.32 1.97
N LEU A 197 10.00 16.73 3.10
CA LEU A 197 9.17 15.83 3.90
C LEU A 197 8.94 16.40 5.32
N ARG A 198 7.78 16.11 5.90
CA ARG A 198 7.46 16.40 7.31
C ARG A 198 6.60 15.30 7.93
N THR A 199 6.73 15.13 9.24
CA THR A 199 5.77 14.36 10.04
C THR A 199 5.06 15.29 11.02
N ASN A 200 5.08 15.03 12.33
CA ASN A 200 4.37 15.85 13.33
C ASN A 200 5.29 16.78 14.10
N PHE A 201 6.44 17.10 13.52
CA PHE A 201 7.35 18.11 14.02
C PHE A 201 7.72 19.08 12.90
N SER A 202 8.16 20.26 13.30
CA SER A 202 8.61 21.35 12.45
C SER A 202 10.11 21.50 12.59
N ARG A 203 10.79 21.87 11.49
CA ARG A 203 12.22 22.18 11.52
C ARG A 203 12.49 23.37 12.45
N THR A 204 11.58 24.33 12.51
CA THR A 204 11.65 25.53 13.37
C THR A 204 11.18 25.27 14.80
N GLY A 205 10.37 24.24 15.03
CA GLY A 205 9.83 23.88 16.36
C GLY A 205 10.77 23.01 17.19
N GLY A 206 11.60 22.18 16.55
CA GLY A 206 12.61 21.35 17.24
C GLY A 206 12.07 20.12 17.96
N GLY A 207 10.81 19.73 17.72
CA GLY A 207 10.21 18.51 18.24
C GLY A 207 10.65 17.24 17.48
N ASN A 208 10.15 16.08 17.91
CA ASN A 208 10.47 14.78 17.30
C ASN A 208 9.25 13.85 17.17
N ALA A 209 8.03 14.38 17.24
CA ALA A 209 6.83 13.56 17.16
C ALA A 209 6.72 12.87 15.78
N GLY A 210 6.80 11.54 15.77
CA GLY A 210 6.81 10.75 14.54
C GLY A 210 8.16 10.70 13.83
N ILE A 211 9.26 10.76 14.58
CA ILE A 211 10.62 10.69 14.03
C ILE A 211 10.90 9.36 13.32
N GLU A 212 10.33 8.24 13.78
CA GLU A 212 10.51 6.93 13.14
C GLU A 212 9.92 6.95 11.72
N ARG A 213 8.70 7.46 11.58
CA ARG A 213 8.05 7.66 10.28
C ARG A 213 8.83 8.61 9.39
N TYR A 214 9.41 9.67 9.96
CA TYR A 214 10.22 10.62 9.20
C TYR A 214 11.48 9.96 8.64
N ARG A 215 12.22 9.21 9.47
CA ARG A 215 13.42 8.47 9.03
C ARG A 215 13.08 7.47 7.94
N ARG A 216 11.99 6.71 8.11
CA ARG A 216 11.53 5.77 7.09
C ARG A 216 11.14 6.46 5.79
N ALA A 217 10.40 7.56 5.87
CA ALA A 217 10.02 8.36 4.71
C ALA A 217 11.24 8.92 3.97
N VAL A 218 12.23 9.47 4.68
CA VAL A 218 13.47 9.99 4.06
C VAL A 218 14.20 8.89 3.28
N SER A 219 14.36 7.70 3.86
CA SER A 219 15.00 6.56 3.20
C SER A 219 14.23 6.16 1.93
N GLN A 220 12.94 5.88 2.06
CA GLN A 220 12.15 5.34 0.96
C GLN A 220 11.94 6.35 -0.19
N ILE A 221 11.66 7.61 0.13
CA ILE A 221 11.49 8.66 -0.89
C ILE A 221 12.82 8.98 -1.57
N GLY A 222 13.93 8.96 -0.83
CA GLY A 222 15.27 9.07 -1.41
C GLY A 222 15.55 7.96 -2.43
N GLU A 223 15.21 6.71 -2.12
CA GLU A 223 15.33 5.58 -3.05
C GLU A 223 14.48 5.76 -4.31
N PHE A 224 13.24 6.26 -4.18
CA PHE A 224 12.37 6.52 -5.33
C PHE A 224 12.94 7.63 -6.21
N HIS A 225 13.46 8.70 -5.60
CA HIS A 225 14.06 9.82 -6.30
C HIS A 225 15.33 9.42 -7.06
N VAL A 226 16.28 8.74 -6.39
CA VAL A 226 17.53 8.26 -7.02
C VAL A 226 17.26 7.30 -8.18
N GLY A 227 16.15 6.55 -8.12
CA GLY A 227 15.71 5.68 -9.21
C GLY A 227 14.95 6.38 -10.35
N ASP A 228 14.91 7.72 -10.40
CA ASP A 228 14.12 8.54 -11.35
C ASP A 228 12.64 8.12 -11.42
N SER A 229 12.09 7.75 -10.26
CA SER A 229 10.81 7.04 -10.17
C SER A 229 9.85 7.63 -9.13
N LEU A 230 10.17 8.81 -8.60
CA LEU A 230 9.29 9.53 -7.70
C LEU A 230 8.03 9.95 -8.46
N ASP A 231 6.97 9.19 -8.25
CA ASP A 231 5.66 9.41 -8.83
C ASP A 231 4.55 9.07 -7.82
N TYR A 232 3.32 9.48 -8.15
CA TYR A 232 2.16 9.24 -7.30
C TYR A 232 1.85 7.75 -7.10
N ARG A 233 2.18 6.87 -8.07
CA ARG A 233 1.91 5.43 -7.98
C ARG A 233 2.80 4.81 -6.91
N ARG A 234 4.09 5.16 -6.87
CA ARG A 234 5.01 4.69 -5.82
C ARG A 234 4.65 5.24 -4.44
N ILE A 235 4.24 6.50 -4.38
CA ILE A 235 3.75 7.10 -3.13
C ILE A 235 2.56 6.29 -2.60
N ILE A 236 1.56 6.02 -3.43
CA ILE A 236 0.34 5.31 -2.99
C ILE A 236 0.61 3.82 -2.75
N ARG A 237 1.32 3.15 -3.65
CA ARG A 237 1.52 1.69 -3.58
C ARG A 237 2.49 1.28 -2.49
N TYR A 238 3.57 2.04 -2.31
CA TYR A 238 4.67 1.65 -1.44
C TYR A 238 4.78 2.55 -0.21
N HIS A 239 4.82 3.88 -0.37
CA HIS A 239 5.03 4.77 0.77
C HIS A 239 3.84 4.81 1.74
N ALA A 240 2.64 4.95 1.20
CA ALA A 240 1.41 4.99 1.96
C ALA A 240 1.02 3.64 2.59
N ARG A 241 1.61 2.54 2.12
CA ARG A 241 1.38 1.17 2.61
C ARG A 241 2.63 0.58 3.27
N ASP A 242 3.58 1.45 3.63
CA ASP A 242 4.86 1.05 4.22
C ASP A 242 4.71 0.68 5.69
N PHE A 243 5.20 -0.51 6.02
CA PHE A 243 5.30 -1.01 7.38
C PHE A 243 6.77 -1.08 7.80
N SER A 244 7.06 -0.60 9.00
CA SER A 244 8.41 -0.54 9.55
C SER A 244 8.45 -0.79 11.05
N ASP A 245 9.59 -1.30 11.53
CA ASP A 245 9.87 -1.52 12.94
C ASP A 245 10.21 -0.21 13.70
N PHE A 246 10.55 -0.36 14.98
CA PHE A 246 10.93 0.76 15.85
C PHE A 246 12.24 1.46 15.41
N ASN A 247 13.07 0.78 14.63
CA ASN A 247 14.32 1.31 14.07
C ASN A 247 14.11 1.92 12.68
N SER A 248 12.86 2.02 12.22
CA SER A 248 12.51 2.50 10.86
C SER A 248 12.98 1.54 9.75
N SER A 249 13.19 0.26 10.07
CA SER A 249 13.53 -0.79 9.11
C SER A 249 12.26 -1.36 8.47
N PRO A 250 12.22 -1.65 7.17
CA PRO A 250 11.05 -2.20 6.51
C PRO A 250 10.67 -3.58 7.04
N ILE A 251 9.37 -3.83 7.17
CA ILE A 251 8.80 -5.14 7.48
C ILE A 251 8.34 -5.79 6.18
N SER A 252 8.77 -7.04 5.94
CA SER A 252 8.33 -7.82 4.78
C SER A 252 6.90 -8.34 4.97
N ILE A 253 6.15 -8.45 3.87
CA ILE A 253 4.79 -9.00 3.85
C ILE A 253 4.76 -10.21 2.90
N PRO A 254 4.43 -11.43 3.38
CA PRO A 254 4.08 -11.76 4.76
C PRO A 254 5.24 -11.55 5.73
N TYR A 255 4.90 -11.22 6.98
CA TYR A 255 5.81 -11.29 8.10
C TYR A 255 5.80 -12.74 8.60
N THR A 256 6.95 -13.41 8.59
CA THR A 256 7.02 -14.87 8.83
C THR A 256 7.41 -15.24 10.26
N HIS A 257 7.40 -14.28 11.19
CA HIS A 257 7.88 -14.45 12.57
C HIS A 257 6.83 -14.06 13.60
N GLU A 258 7.12 -14.32 14.87
CA GLU A 258 6.41 -13.73 16.01
C GLU A 258 7.08 -12.40 16.38
N TRP A 259 6.29 -11.34 16.49
CA TRP A 259 6.80 -10.02 16.87
C TRP A 259 7.24 -9.94 18.34
N THR A 260 6.50 -10.60 19.23
CA THR A 260 6.85 -10.87 20.61
C THR A 260 6.56 -12.33 20.94
N SER A 261 7.06 -12.82 22.08
CA SER A 261 6.74 -14.17 22.57
C SER A 261 5.26 -14.44 22.88
N THR A 262 4.40 -13.43 22.73
CA THR A 262 2.95 -13.52 22.98
C THR A 262 2.12 -13.13 21.76
N SER A 263 2.74 -12.61 20.70
CA SER A 263 2.03 -12.27 19.47
C SER A 263 1.85 -13.53 18.62
N PRO A 264 0.69 -13.74 17.98
CA PRO A 264 0.55 -14.82 17.03
C PRO A 264 1.54 -14.68 15.86
N LEU A 265 1.91 -15.81 15.24
CA LEU A 265 2.76 -15.85 14.05
C LEU A 265 2.18 -14.94 12.95
N GLY A 266 3.05 -14.12 12.36
CA GLY A 266 2.71 -13.23 11.25
C GLY A 266 1.97 -11.95 11.62
N TYR A 267 1.72 -11.73 12.91
CA TYR A 267 1.28 -10.43 13.43
C TYR A 267 2.49 -9.57 13.77
N PHE A 268 2.44 -8.28 13.41
CA PHE A 268 3.46 -7.30 13.80
C PHE A 268 2.86 -5.98 14.25
N TYR A 269 3.61 -5.26 15.10
CA TYR A 269 3.19 -3.97 15.65
C TYR A 269 3.38 -2.83 14.63
N SER A 270 2.30 -2.16 14.24
CA SER A 270 2.31 -1.18 13.14
C SER A 270 2.44 0.29 13.58
N ASN A 271 2.31 0.64 14.86
CA ASN A 271 2.11 2.06 15.25
C ASN A 271 3.31 2.99 14.98
N SER A 272 4.51 2.43 14.82
CA SER A 272 5.74 3.16 14.43
C SER A 272 5.85 3.37 12.91
N SER A 273 5.06 2.64 12.12
CA SER A 273 5.06 2.66 10.66
C SER A 273 4.36 3.90 10.09
N VAL A 274 4.64 4.21 8.82
CA VAL A 274 3.89 5.23 8.05
C VAL A 274 2.43 4.80 7.89
N CYS A 275 2.20 3.54 7.50
CA CYS A 275 0.90 2.89 7.47
C CYS A 275 0.64 2.17 8.80
N ARG A 276 -0.36 2.61 9.58
CA ARG A 276 -0.62 2.08 10.92
C ARG A 276 -2.11 2.04 11.22
N PHE A 277 -2.51 1.34 12.28
CA PHE A 277 -3.92 1.13 12.67
C PHE A 277 -4.82 2.39 12.56
N LYS A 278 -4.30 3.53 13.00
CA LYS A 278 -4.98 4.83 13.00
C LYS A 278 -4.86 5.65 11.71
N THR A 279 -4.26 5.10 10.65
CA THR A 279 -4.23 5.71 9.31
C THR A 279 -5.61 5.56 8.68
N VAL A 280 -6.21 6.69 8.27
CA VAL A 280 -7.64 6.77 7.89
C VAL A 280 -7.88 7.18 6.44
N SER A 281 -6.88 7.79 5.80
CA SER A 281 -6.94 8.15 4.39
C SER A 281 -5.57 8.56 3.87
N VAL A 282 -5.44 8.51 2.55
CA VAL A 282 -4.25 8.96 1.83
C VAL A 282 -4.70 9.77 0.63
N ALA A 283 -4.00 10.87 0.34
CA ALA A 283 -4.05 11.45 -0.99
C ALA A 283 -2.65 11.74 -1.54
N ALA A 284 -2.48 11.54 -2.84
CA ALA A 284 -1.39 12.07 -3.64
C ALA A 284 -1.99 12.98 -4.72
N ILE A 285 -1.65 14.26 -4.69
CA ILE A 285 -2.15 15.27 -5.60
C ILE A 285 -1.06 15.59 -6.62
N VAL A 286 -1.30 15.18 -7.86
CA VAL A 286 -0.44 15.51 -9.00
C VAL A 286 -0.92 16.84 -9.57
N GLY A 287 -0.09 17.86 -9.49
CA GLY A 287 -0.37 19.15 -10.13
C GLY A 287 -0.22 19.05 -11.65
N VAL A 288 -0.17 20.21 -12.31
CA VAL A 288 -0.05 20.30 -13.77
C VAL A 288 1.23 21.02 -14.18
N LYS A 289 1.65 20.85 -15.43
CA LYS A 289 2.75 21.66 -15.98
C LYS A 289 2.28 23.10 -16.24
N PRO A 290 3.15 24.11 -16.17
CA PRO A 290 2.80 25.46 -16.58
C PRO A 290 2.18 25.47 -17.99
N GLY A 291 0.97 26.02 -18.11
CA GLY A 291 0.21 26.09 -19.37
C GLY A 291 -0.76 24.92 -19.63
N GLU A 292 -0.68 23.82 -18.87
CA GLU A 292 -1.73 22.80 -18.87
C GLU A 292 -2.98 23.31 -18.15
N MET A 293 -4.15 22.73 -18.47
CA MET A 293 -5.41 23.07 -17.81
C MET A 293 -5.34 22.74 -16.30
N PRO A 294 -5.55 23.70 -15.39
CA PRO A 294 -5.42 23.45 -13.96
C PRO A 294 -6.41 22.44 -13.38
N THR A 295 -7.58 22.27 -14.01
CA THR A 295 -8.56 21.24 -13.63
C THR A 295 -8.09 19.81 -13.90
N LEU A 296 -6.97 19.61 -14.61
CA LEU A 296 -6.33 18.31 -14.76
C LEU A 296 -5.43 17.94 -13.57
N SER A 297 -5.26 18.84 -12.59
CA SER A 297 -4.66 18.48 -11.31
C SER A 297 -5.48 17.34 -10.70
N THR A 298 -4.82 16.22 -10.45
CA THR A 298 -5.48 14.95 -10.12
C THR A 298 -5.19 14.60 -8.67
N MET A 299 -6.24 14.54 -7.84
CA MET A 299 -6.15 14.05 -6.47
C MET A 299 -6.44 12.55 -6.45
N TRP A 300 -5.39 11.74 -6.32
CA TRP A 300 -5.51 10.30 -6.10
C TRP A 300 -5.75 10.03 -4.63
N THR A 301 -6.87 9.40 -4.28
CA THR A 301 -7.24 9.19 -2.88
C THR A 301 -7.54 7.73 -2.59
N VAL A 302 -7.02 7.25 -1.45
CA VAL A 302 -7.51 6.04 -0.79
C VAL A 302 -8.37 6.48 0.39
N LEU A 303 -9.68 6.18 0.34
CA LEU A 303 -10.60 6.41 1.45
C LEU A 303 -10.56 5.20 2.39
N GLY A 304 -10.28 5.45 3.67
CA GLY A 304 -10.02 4.39 4.65
C GLY A 304 -8.54 4.06 4.79
N HIS A 305 -8.25 2.99 5.52
CA HIS A 305 -6.87 2.58 5.78
C HIS A 305 -6.15 2.17 4.49
N PRO A 306 -4.93 2.66 4.20
CA PRO A 306 -4.31 2.47 2.90
C PRO A 306 -3.98 1.01 2.58
N ALA A 307 -3.67 0.18 3.60
CA ALA A 307 -3.49 -1.25 3.36
C ALA A 307 -4.76 -1.97 2.89
N THR A 308 -5.95 -1.38 3.10
CA THR A 308 -7.24 -1.99 2.76
C THR A 308 -7.88 -1.43 1.51
N GLY A 309 -7.74 -0.13 1.26
CA GLY A 309 -8.43 0.56 0.16
C GLY A 309 -7.70 0.48 -1.20
N ILE A 310 -8.42 0.96 -2.22
CA ILE A 310 -7.95 1.15 -3.61
C ILE A 310 -7.93 2.64 -3.91
N ALA A 311 -6.87 3.13 -4.56
CA ALA A 311 -6.78 4.53 -4.96
C ALA A 311 -7.69 4.86 -6.15
N VAL A 312 -8.42 5.97 -6.05
CA VAL A 312 -9.31 6.50 -7.08
C VAL A 312 -8.92 7.95 -7.38
N PRO A 313 -8.86 8.37 -8.66
CA PRO A 313 -8.57 9.76 -9.02
C PRO A 313 -9.85 10.62 -8.97
N TYR A 314 -9.69 11.85 -8.47
CA TYR A 314 -10.73 12.88 -8.44
C TYR A 314 -10.17 14.20 -8.98
N TRP A 315 -11.01 14.95 -9.69
CA TRP A 315 -10.70 16.24 -10.28
C TRP A 315 -11.62 17.33 -9.74
N PRO A 316 -11.16 18.60 -9.66
CA PRO A 316 -11.94 19.71 -9.15
C PRO A 316 -12.96 20.21 -10.19
N VAL A 317 -13.90 19.35 -10.59
CA VAL A 317 -14.79 19.60 -11.74
C VAL A 317 -16.28 19.39 -11.45
N GLY A 318 -16.63 18.80 -10.30
CA GLY A 318 -18.04 18.65 -9.92
C GLY A 318 -18.27 17.72 -8.73
N VAL A 319 -19.54 17.39 -8.53
CA VAL A 319 -20.01 16.55 -7.43
C VAL A 319 -19.35 15.16 -7.51
N PRO A 320 -18.75 14.66 -6.41
CA PRO A 320 -18.06 13.38 -6.41
C PRO A 320 -19.03 12.20 -6.54
N PRO A 321 -18.54 11.01 -6.96
CA PRO A 321 -19.35 9.80 -7.06
C PRO A 321 -20.01 9.40 -5.73
N GLU A 322 -21.18 8.77 -5.80
CA GLU A 322 -21.88 8.22 -4.62
C GLU A 322 -21.00 7.23 -3.85
N ALA A 323 -20.23 6.38 -4.54
CA ALA A 323 -19.31 5.43 -3.90
C ALA A 323 -18.21 6.10 -3.05
N ALA A 324 -17.91 7.37 -3.32
CA ALA A 324 -16.85 8.14 -2.66
C ALA A 324 -17.38 9.22 -1.71
N SER A 325 -18.69 9.42 -1.64
CA SER A 325 -19.31 10.51 -0.89
C SER A 325 -20.39 9.99 0.07
N GLY A 326 -20.73 10.80 1.07
CA GLY A 326 -21.73 10.44 2.07
C GLY A 326 -21.65 11.31 3.32
N THR A 327 -22.80 11.51 3.98
CA THR A 327 -22.95 12.35 5.17
C THR A 327 -22.53 11.65 6.46
N VAL A 328 -22.61 10.32 6.51
CA VAL A 328 -22.18 9.50 7.66
C VAL A 328 -20.92 8.72 7.32
N THR A 329 -20.90 8.09 6.14
CA THR A 329 -19.76 7.38 5.58
C THR A 329 -19.89 7.34 4.07
N SER A 330 -18.76 7.27 3.35
CA SER A 330 -18.77 6.85 1.94
C SER A 330 -18.77 5.31 1.84
N PRO A 331 -19.38 4.72 0.80
CA PRO A 331 -19.32 3.27 0.56
C PRO A 331 -17.88 2.72 0.48
N LEU A 332 -16.96 3.44 -0.19
CA LEU A 332 -15.54 3.07 -0.26
C LEU A 332 -14.88 3.05 1.13
N ASN A 333 -15.13 4.04 1.98
CA ASN A 333 -14.58 4.04 3.34
C ASN A 333 -15.21 2.94 4.21
N ALA A 334 -16.52 2.70 4.07
CA ALA A 334 -17.25 1.69 4.83
C ALA A 334 -16.64 0.29 4.60
N ILE A 335 -16.52 -0.13 3.34
CA ILE A 335 -15.94 -1.45 3.03
C ILE A 335 -14.46 -1.54 3.41
N ALA A 336 -13.69 -0.46 3.24
CA ALA A 336 -12.29 -0.40 3.68
C ALA A 336 -12.14 -0.54 5.21
N SER A 337 -13.11 -0.01 5.97
CA SER A 337 -13.18 -0.13 7.43
C SER A 337 -13.60 -1.52 7.90
N GLU A 338 -14.50 -2.19 7.19
CA GLU A 338 -14.84 -3.59 7.43
C GLU A 338 -13.61 -4.49 7.24
N ILE A 339 -12.92 -4.34 6.11
CA ILE A 339 -11.68 -5.09 5.84
C ILE A 339 -10.61 -4.80 6.90
N ARG A 340 -10.45 -3.53 7.32
CA ARG A 340 -9.50 -3.16 8.38
C ARG A 340 -9.76 -3.96 9.66
N SER A 341 -11.03 -4.13 10.02
CA SER A 341 -11.40 -4.87 11.23
C SER A 341 -11.03 -6.36 11.15
N LEU A 342 -10.88 -6.92 9.95
CA LEU A 342 -10.38 -8.28 9.72
C LEU A 342 -8.84 -8.36 9.80
N LEU A 343 -8.14 -7.29 9.44
CA LEU A 343 -6.67 -7.24 9.46
C LEU A 343 -6.11 -6.93 10.85
N PHE A 344 -6.82 -6.12 11.64
CA PHE A 344 -6.43 -5.70 12.98
C PHE A 344 -7.32 -6.36 14.04
N ASP A 345 -7.44 -7.68 13.96
CA ASP A 345 -8.32 -8.50 14.79
C ASP A 345 -7.66 -9.00 16.08
N PHE A 346 -6.42 -8.58 16.37
CA PHE A 346 -5.73 -8.96 17.59
C PHE A 346 -6.33 -8.22 18.80
N THR A 347 -7.28 -8.86 19.48
CA THR A 347 -8.13 -8.27 20.51
C THR A 347 -7.37 -7.67 21.70
N THR A 348 -6.17 -8.17 22.01
CA THR A 348 -5.37 -7.63 23.12
C THR A 348 -4.68 -6.31 22.77
N ASN A 349 -4.43 -6.05 21.49
CA ASN A 349 -3.82 -4.81 21.02
C ASN A 349 -4.09 -4.59 19.52
N THR A 350 -4.93 -3.61 19.21
CA THR A 350 -5.36 -3.26 17.85
C THR A 350 -4.26 -2.61 17.00
N ASP A 351 -3.09 -2.30 17.55
CA ASP A 351 -1.95 -1.83 16.75
C ASP A 351 -1.26 -2.97 15.98
N TYR A 352 -1.60 -4.24 16.26
CA TYR A 352 -1.07 -5.40 15.54
C TYR A 352 -1.90 -5.73 14.30
N ILE A 353 -1.20 -5.97 13.20
CA ILE A 353 -1.81 -6.34 11.92
C ILE A 353 -1.42 -7.76 11.52
N ASP A 354 -2.38 -8.52 11.00
CA ASP A 354 -2.17 -9.82 10.37
C ASP A 354 -1.63 -9.64 8.94
N SER A 355 -0.34 -9.94 8.76
CA SER A 355 0.34 -9.80 7.47
C SER A 355 -0.08 -10.84 6.43
N TYR A 356 -0.53 -12.03 6.85
CA TYR A 356 -0.91 -13.12 5.94
C TYR A 356 -2.25 -12.83 5.26
N LYS A 357 -3.15 -12.09 5.93
CA LYS A 357 -4.37 -11.58 5.28
C LYS A 357 -4.08 -10.52 4.21
N LEU A 358 -2.97 -9.78 4.34
CA LEU A 358 -2.52 -8.86 3.29
C LEU A 358 -1.94 -9.61 2.11
N ARG A 359 -0.93 -10.44 2.37
CA ARG A 359 -0.28 -11.28 1.37
C ARG A 359 0.36 -12.51 2.00
N ASP A 360 0.10 -13.70 1.45
CA ASP A 360 0.77 -14.95 1.85
C ASP A 360 2.03 -15.24 0.98
N GLU A 361 2.74 -16.33 1.29
CA GLU A 361 3.95 -16.76 0.57
C GLU A 361 3.69 -17.11 -0.90
N CYS A 362 2.46 -17.51 -1.22
CA CYS A 362 1.99 -17.79 -2.57
C CYS A 362 1.53 -16.53 -3.32
N GLY A 363 1.54 -15.37 -2.66
CA GLY A 363 1.07 -14.10 -3.20
C GLY A 363 -0.45 -13.91 -3.21
N ASN A 364 -1.22 -14.75 -2.51
CA ASN A 364 -2.66 -14.56 -2.30
C ASN A 364 -2.90 -13.58 -1.14
N GLY A 365 -4.16 -13.29 -0.84
CA GLY A 365 -4.56 -12.36 0.21
C GLY A 365 -5.28 -11.14 -0.37
N LEU A 366 -5.46 -10.12 0.45
CA LEU A 366 -6.13 -8.88 0.06
C LEU A 366 -5.45 -8.21 -1.14
N TRP A 367 -4.12 -8.10 -1.11
CA TRP A 367 -3.36 -7.42 -2.15
C TRP A 367 -3.34 -8.17 -3.48
N ALA A 368 -3.68 -9.47 -3.50
CA ALA A 368 -3.87 -10.20 -4.76
C ALA A 368 -5.09 -9.71 -5.57
N VAL A 369 -6.02 -9.00 -4.92
CA VAL A 369 -7.19 -8.38 -5.55
C VAL A 369 -7.00 -6.88 -5.71
N THR A 370 -6.64 -6.19 -4.63
CA THR A 370 -6.65 -4.72 -4.63
C THR A 370 -5.53 -4.11 -5.48
N TYR A 371 -4.38 -4.76 -5.59
CA TYR A 371 -3.27 -4.24 -6.40
C TYR A 371 -3.55 -4.28 -7.91
N PRO A 372 -4.00 -5.41 -8.51
CA PRO A 372 -4.40 -5.43 -9.91
C PRO A 372 -5.55 -4.48 -10.24
N ALA A 373 -6.53 -4.34 -9.33
CA ALA A 373 -7.63 -3.39 -9.51
C ALA A 373 -7.13 -1.94 -9.52
N GLU A 374 -6.25 -1.58 -8.59
CA GLU A 374 -5.63 -0.24 -8.55
C GLU A 374 -4.74 0.01 -9.78
N ASP A 375 -4.00 -0.98 -10.27
CA ASP A 375 -3.20 -0.88 -11.50
C ASP A 375 -4.10 -0.63 -12.73
N SER A 376 -5.27 -1.27 -12.78
CA SER A 376 -6.26 -1.08 -13.84
C SER A 376 -6.81 0.35 -13.85
N ILE A 377 -7.12 0.91 -12.68
CA ILE A 377 -7.54 2.32 -12.53
C ILE A 377 -6.39 3.25 -12.92
N PHE A 378 -5.18 3.01 -12.43
CA PHE A 378 -4.02 3.83 -12.76
C PHE A 378 -3.78 3.89 -14.27
N ASN A 379 -3.83 2.74 -14.96
CA ASN A 379 -3.59 2.66 -16.40
C ASN A 379 -4.71 3.33 -17.20
N ALA A 380 -5.98 3.09 -16.83
CA ALA A 380 -7.11 3.72 -17.49
C ALA A 380 -7.10 5.26 -17.32
N ALA A 381 -6.86 5.76 -16.10
CA ALA A 381 -6.76 7.20 -15.85
C ALA A 381 -5.55 7.83 -16.56
N SER A 382 -4.40 7.13 -16.61
CA SER A 382 -3.21 7.63 -17.33
C SER A 382 -3.49 7.82 -18.82
N ARG A 383 -4.25 6.90 -19.43
CA ARG A 383 -4.68 7.02 -20.83
C ARG A 383 -5.59 8.23 -21.04
N LEU A 384 -6.61 8.38 -20.20
CA LEU A 384 -7.53 9.53 -20.24
C LEU A 384 -6.76 10.86 -20.07
N LEU A 385 -5.88 10.97 -19.08
CA LEU A 385 -5.07 12.17 -18.88
C LEU A 385 -4.15 12.48 -20.07
N GLY A 386 -3.62 11.46 -20.75
CA GLY A 386 -2.84 11.64 -21.99
C GLY A 386 -3.68 12.18 -23.15
N GLU A 387 -4.95 11.79 -23.25
CA GLU A 387 -5.92 12.34 -24.20
C GLU A 387 -6.31 13.78 -23.82
N TRP A 388 -6.70 14.00 -22.56
CA TRP A 388 -7.22 15.27 -22.05
C TRP A 388 -6.19 16.41 -22.01
N ARG A 389 -4.90 16.08 -21.94
CA ARG A 389 -3.82 17.07 -22.07
C ARG A 389 -3.64 17.57 -23.51
N ARG A 390 -4.14 16.83 -24.51
CA ARG A 390 -4.10 17.22 -25.93
C ARG A 390 -5.39 17.89 -26.38
N GLU A 391 -6.52 17.45 -25.82
CA GLU A 391 -7.84 17.97 -26.15
C GLU A 391 -8.64 18.21 -24.87
N ILE A 392 -9.22 19.40 -24.74
CA ILE A 392 -9.97 19.79 -23.55
C ILE A 392 -11.16 18.83 -23.32
N PRO A 393 -11.22 18.08 -22.21
CA PRO A 393 -12.32 17.17 -21.98
C PRO A 393 -13.59 17.92 -21.58
N PRO A 394 -14.78 17.47 -22.01
CA PRO A 394 -16.02 17.89 -21.39
C PRO A 394 -16.07 17.47 -19.91
N THR A 395 -16.51 18.37 -19.02
CA THR A 395 -16.69 18.10 -17.57
C THR A 395 -17.48 16.81 -17.31
N ARG A 396 -18.53 16.55 -18.09
CA ARG A 396 -19.34 15.33 -17.98
C ARG A 396 -18.51 14.06 -18.18
N SER A 397 -17.52 14.08 -19.07
CA SER A 397 -16.65 12.93 -19.32
C SER A 397 -15.70 12.67 -18.15
N MET A 398 -15.20 13.73 -17.50
CA MET A 398 -14.37 13.61 -16.30
C MET A 398 -15.17 13.03 -15.13
N LEU A 399 -16.37 13.56 -14.86
CA LEU A 399 -17.27 13.05 -13.82
C LEU A 399 -17.69 11.59 -14.09
N GLN A 400 -17.94 11.23 -15.34
CA GLN A 400 -18.26 9.86 -15.70
C GLN A 400 -17.07 8.91 -15.43
N ALA A 401 -15.84 9.36 -15.66
CA ALA A 401 -14.65 8.60 -15.33
C ALA A 401 -14.50 8.39 -13.82
N GLU A 402 -14.73 9.43 -13.01
CA GLU A 402 -14.72 9.30 -11.54
C GLU A 402 -15.74 8.27 -11.06
N ILE A 403 -16.97 8.31 -11.58
CA ILE A 403 -18.03 7.35 -11.25
C ILE A 403 -17.57 5.93 -11.60
N THR A 404 -17.04 5.74 -12.81
CA THR A 404 -16.57 4.43 -13.26
C THR A 404 -15.44 3.89 -12.37
N PHE A 405 -14.45 4.71 -12.03
CA PHE A 405 -13.35 4.28 -11.17
C PHE A 405 -13.79 3.99 -9.73
N ALA A 406 -14.62 4.85 -9.14
CA ALA A 406 -15.10 4.69 -7.78
C ALA A 406 -16.02 3.46 -7.63
N SER A 407 -16.93 3.23 -8.59
CA SER A 407 -17.79 2.04 -8.60
C SER A 407 -17.00 0.75 -8.81
N TYR A 408 -16.00 0.77 -9.70
CA TYR A 408 -15.11 -0.37 -9.90
C TYR A 408 -14.31 -0.69 -8.64
N ALA A 409 -13.66 0.31 -8.03
CA ALA A 409 -12.93 0.16 -6.77
C ALA A 409 -13.82 -0.40 -5.65
N HIS A 410 -15.05 0.10 -5.53
CA HIS A 410 -16.00 -0.40 -4.53
C HIS A 410 -16.35 -1.87 -4.77
N SER A 411 -16.65 -2.26 -6.02
CA SER A 411 -16.93 -3.66 -6.38
C SER A 411 -15.76 -4.59 -6.06
N GLU A 412 -14.53 -4.19 -6.39
CA GLU A 412 -13.33 -4.99 -6.13
C GLU A 412 -13.03 -5.10 -4.63
N LEU A 413 -13.27 -4.04 -3.85
CA LEU A 413 -13.16 -4.09 -2.39
C LEU A 413 -14.22 -4.99 -1.77
N THR A 414 -15.48 -4.94 -2.23
CA THR A 414 -16.53 -5.86 -1.77
C THR A 414 -16.16 -7.31 -2.09
N TYR A 415 -15.65 -7.58 -3.28
CA TYR A 415 -15.16 -8.91 -3.66
C TYR A 415 -13.99 -9.37 -2.78
N ALA A 416 -13.02 -8.49 -2.51
CA ALA A 416 -11.90 -8.80 -1.65
C ALA A 416 -12.32 -9.06 -0.20
N HIS A 417 -13.23 -8.25 0.33
CA HIS A 417 -13.85 -8.44 1.65
C HIS A 417 -14.55 -9.80 1.73
N ASP A 418 -15.42 -10.12 0.78
CA ASP A 418 -16.12 -11.40 0.72
C ASP A 418 -15.15 -12.58 0.73
N ARG A 419 -14.02 -12.48 0.03
CA ARG A 419 -12.98 -13.52 0.05
C ARG A 419 -12.31 -13.66 1.41
N LEU A 420 -12.09 -12.57 2.13
CA LEU A 420 -11.53 -12.60 3.48
C LEU A 420 -12.53 -13.16 4.51
N VAL A 421 -13.83 -12.88 4.35
CA VAL A 421 -14.89 -13.34 5.26
C VAL A 421 -15.31 -14.78 5.00
N ARG A 422 -15.31 -15.25 3.74
CA ARG A 422 -15.68 -16.62 3.37
C ARG A 422 -14.66 -17.64 3.89
N ARG A 423 -14.82 -18.01 5.16
CA ARG A 423 -14.13 -19.12 5.80
C ARG A 423 -14.64 -20.44 5.22
N LYS A 424 -13.74 -21.30 4.72
CA LYS A 424 -14.08 -22.70 4.47
C LYS A 424 -14.01 -23.46 5.79
N SER A 425 -15.13 -23.93 6.31
CA SER A 425 -15.19 -24.87 7.42
C SER A 425 -15.20 -26.31 6.90
N PHE A 426 -14.47 -27.20 7.57
CA PHE A 426 -14.41 -28.62 7.24
C PHE A 426 -14.94 -29.42 8.41
N THR A 427 -15.81 -30.38 8.13
CA THR A 427 -16.23 -31.38 9.12
C THR A 427 -15.42 -32.64 8.87
N VAL A 428 -14.60 -33.05 9.85
CA VAL A 428 -13.86 -34.31 9.79
C VAL A 428 -14.69 -35.36 10.51
N ALA A 429 -15.17 -36.36 9.77
CA ALA A 429 -15.88 -37.51 10.32
C ALA A 429 -14.91 -38.69 10.54
N ASN A 430 -15.20 -39.55 11.53
CA ASN A 430 -14.45 -40.78 11.82
C ASN A 430 -12.98 -40.59 12.27
N VAL A 431 -12.70 -39.56 13.07
CA VAL A 431 -11.37 -39.42 13.68
C VAL A 431 -11.21 -40.45 14.80
N VAL A 432 -10.24 -41.36 14.64
CA VAL A 432 -9.78 -42.25 15.73
C VAL A 432 -9.20 -41.37 16.85
N PRO A 433 -9.42 -41.67 18.15
CA PRO A 433 -8.77 -40.94 19.23
C PRO A 433 -7.25 -40.89 18.99
N PHE A 434 -6.71 -39.68 18.93
CA PHE A 434 -5.26 -39.48 18.85
C PHE A 434 -4.66 -39.82 20.20
N GLU A 435 -3.94 -40.94 20.27
CA GLU A 435 -3.16 -41.35 21.43
C GLU A 435 -1.66 -41.10 21.17
N ASP A 436 -0.94 -40.65 22.20
CA ASP A 436 0.52 -40.67 22.18
C ASP A 436 1.07 -42.09 22.45
N GLU A 437 2.39 -42.26 22.43
CA GLU A 437 3.05 -43.55 22.71
C GLU A 437 2.72 -44.11 24.12
N GLY A 438 2.18 -43.28 25.02
CA GLY A 438 1.74 -43.64 26.37
C GLY A 438 0.23 -43.88 26.50
N GLY A 439 -0.55 -43.82 25.41
CA GLY A 439 -2.00 -44.00 25.44
C GLY A 439 -2.77 -42.76 25.94
N LYS A 440 -2.14 -41.58 26.00
CA LYS A 440 -2.80 -40.34 26.41
C LYS A 440 -3.51 -39.71 25.21
N THR A 441 -4.76 -39.30 25.40
CA THR A 441 -5.54 -38.59 24.37
C THR A 441 -5.23 -37.09 24.31
N LEU A 442 -5.59 -36.43 23.22
CA LEU A 442 -5.51 -34.96 23.07
C LEU A 442 -6.32 -34.22 24.14
N GLU A 443 -5.78 -33.08 24.58
CA GLU A 443 -6.36 -32.17 25.57
C GLU A 443 -6.52 -30.75 25.00
N ASN A 444 -7.30 -29.92 25.69
CA ASN A 444 -7.50 -28.52 25.31
C ASN A 444 -6.16 -27.76 25.35
N GLY A 445 -5.86 -27.02 24.28
CA GLY A 445 -4.57 -26.35 24.08
C GLY A 445 -3.57 -27.11 23.20
N ASP A 446 -3.74 -28.42 22.97
CA ASP A 446 -2.87 -29.19 22.07
C ASP A 446 -2.95 -28.67 20.62
N VAL A 447 -1.84 -28.79 19.89
CA VAL A 447 -1.68 -28.18 18.57
C VAL A 447 -1.94 -29.21 17.47
N VAL A 448 -2.78 -28.87 16.51
CA VAL A 448 -3.08 -29.69 15.33
C VAL A 448 -2.58 -29.04 14.04
N GLN A 449 -2.07 -29.86 13.13
CA GLN A 449 -1.62 -29.50 11.79
C GLN A 449 -2.40 -30.31 10.75
N LEU A 450 -2.78 -29.64 9.66
CA LEU A 450 -3.34 -30.27 8.46
C LEU A 450 -2.22 -30.43 7.42
N ILE A 451 -1.95 -31.67 7.04
CA ILE A 451 -0.88 -32.04 6.11
C ILE A 451 -1.50 -32.69 4.88
N TRP A 452 -1.11 -32.23 3.69
CA TRP A 452 -1.39 -32.90 2.45
C TRP A 452 -0.19 -33.78 2.14
N ALA A 453 -0.37 -35.09 2.21
CA ALA A 453 0.63 -36.03 1.73
C ALA A 453 0.73 -35.88 0.21
N GLY A 454 1.94 -35.83 -0.33
CA GLY A 454 2.17 -35.66 -1.76
C GLY A 454 1.70 -36.86 -2.61
N GLU A 455 2.45 -37.22 -3.64
CA GLU A 455 2.00 -38.23 -4.61
C GLU A 455 2.01 -39.67 -4.06
N ASP A 456 2.73 -39.92 -2.96
CA ASP A 456 2.95 -41.25 -2.39
C ASP A 456 1.92 -41.67 -1.33
N GLY A 457 1.10 -40.72 -0.87
CA GLY A 457 0.08 -40.93 0.14
C GLY A 457 0.61 -41.28 1.54
N ALA A 458 1.91 -41.14 1.81
CA ALA A 458 2.52 -41.28 3.13
C ALA A 458 2.85 -39.90 3.70
N ILE A 459 2.89 -39.75 5.02
CA ILE A 459 3.38 -38.49 5.63
C ILE A 459 4.84 -38.66 5.99
N ASP A 460 5.68 -37.79 5.46
CA ASP A 460 7.07 -37.67 5.83
C ASP A 460 7.23 -37.17 7.27
N PRO A 461 8.26 -37.69 7.99
CA PRO A 461 8.58 -37.15 9.31
C PRO A 461 8.94 -35.66 9.18
N PRO A 462 8.62 -34.84 10.19
CA PRO A 462 9.01 -33.44 10.17
C PRO A 462 10.53 -33.33 10.00
N ASN A 463 10.98 -32.37 9.18
CA ASN A 463 12.40 -32.17 8.90
C ASN A 463 13.16 -31.88 10.21
N ALA A 464 13.76 -32.92 10.80
CA ALA A 464 14.56 -32.80 12.02
C ALA A 464 16.05 -32.64 11.74
N GLU A 465 16.46 -32.73 10.48
CA GLU A 465 17.86 -32.71 10.08
C GLU A 465 18.28 -31.29 9.66
N ASN A 466 19.22 -30.72 10.43
CA ASN A 466 20.07 -29.56 10.10
C ASN A 466 19.87 -28.25 10.88
N GLY A 467 19.17 -28.23 12.02
CA GLY A 467 19.16 -27.02 12.86
C GLY A 467 18.51 -25.79 12.21
N SER A 468 17.67 -26.00 11.19
CA SER A 468 16.82 -24.95 10.60
C SER A 468 15.86 -24.40 11.66
N PRO A 469 15.53 -23.10 11.68
CA PRO A 469 14.49 -22.55 12.56
C PRO A 469 13.05 -23.03 12.22
N ASP A 470 12.86 -23.72 11.09
CA ASP A 470 11.55 -24.12 10.52
C ASP A 470 10.95 -25.42 11.11
N TRP A 471 11.02 -25.59 12.43
CA TRP A 471 10.52 -26.80 13.10
C TRP A 471 8.99 -26.91 13.03
N GLY A 472 8.50 -28.00 12.42
CA GLY A 472 7.07 -28.29 12.28
C GLY A 472 6.55 -28.28 10.84
N GLN A 473 7.40 -28.00 9.85
CA GLN A 473 7.09 -28.23 8.43
C GLN A 473 7.16 -29.73 8.10
N PRO A 474 6.21 -30.27 7.32
CA PRO A 474 6.32 -31.63 6.77
C PRO A 474 7.62 -31.81 5.94
N GLY A 475 8.17 -33.02 5.91
CA GLY A 475 9.34 -33.36 5.09
C GLY A 475 8.98 -33.66 3.63
N GLY A 476 10.00 -33.83 2.78
CA GLY A 476 9.84 -34.32 1.39
C GLY A 476 8.83 -33.57 0.52
N ASP A 477 7.84 -34.27 -0.03
CA ASP A 477 6.82 -33.71 -0.93
C ASP A 477 5.50 -33.33 -0.24
N ASP A 478 5.38 -33.59 1.06
CA ASP A 478 4.27 -33.17 1.90
C ASP A 478 4.14 -31.65 1.98
N ARG A 479 2.90 -31.16 2.14
CA ARG A 479 2.62 -29.73 2.26
C ARG A 479 1.74 -29.40 3.44
N LEU A 480 2.15 -28.37 4.19
CA LEU A 480 1.31 -27.79 5.23
C LEU A 480 0.14 -27.04 4.58
N VAL A 481 -1.09 -27.42 4.93
CA VAL A 481 -2.32 -26.89 4.31
C VAL A 481 -2.85 -25.66 5.05
N GLY A 482 -2.31 -25.35 6.24
CA GLY A 482 -2.66 -24.17 7.04
C GLY A 482 -1.79 -24.00 8.29
N ILE A 483 -1.95 -22.90 9.01
CA ILE A 483 -1.19 -22.62 10.24
C ILE A 483 -1.62 -23.59 11.35
N PRO A 484 -0.69 -24.11 12.19
CA PRO A 484 -1.05 -24.95 13.32
C PRO A 484 -2.06 -24.25 14.25
N HIS A 485 -3.07 -25.00 14.72
CA HIS A 485 -4.14 -24.44 15.56
C HIS A 485 -4.19 -25.12 16.93
N ALA A 486 -4.44 -24.36 17.99
CA ALA A 486 -4.70 -24.91 19.31
C ALA A 486 -6.15 -25.42 19.40
N ILE A 487 -6.35 -26.61 19.98
CA ILE A 487 -7.68 -27.16 20.25
C ILE A 487 -8.40 -26.26 21.27
N GLY A 488 -9.68 -25.95 21.01
CA GLY A 488 -10.55 -25.14 21.87
C GLY A 488 -11.52 -25.94 22.76
N GLU A 489 -12.21 -25.25 23.68
CA GLU A 489 -12.94 -25.83 24.84
C GLU A 489 -14.13 -26.76 24.53
N ASN A 490 -14.57 -26.92 23.27
CA ASN A 490 -15.74 -27.73 22.90
C ASN A 490 -15.45 -28.88 21.93
N VAL A 491 -14.19 -29.33 21.88
CA VAL A 491 -13.71 -30.26 20.86
C VAL A 491 -13.72 -31.70 21.37
N LEU A 492 -13.77 -31.95 22.68
CA LEU A 492 -13.54 -33.28 23.27
C LEU A 492 -14.84 -33.96 23.76
N SER A 493 -15.59 -34.57 22.84
CA SER A 493 -16.41 -35.76 23.13
C SER A 493 -16.53 -36.63 21.88
N GLU A 494 -16.67 -37.95 22.05
CA GLU A 494 -16.63 -38.95 20.97
C GLU A 494 -17.35 -38.50 19.68
N GLY A 495 -16.62 -38.45 18.57
CA GLY A 495 -17.21 -38.71 17.25
C GLY A 495 -17.25 -37.61 16.19
N THR A 496 -16.83 -36.36 16.40
CA THR A 496 -16.65 -35.38 15.29
C THR A 496 -15.84 -34.17 15.74
N PHE A 497 -14.81 -33.76 14.98
CA PHE A 497 -14.10 -32.50 15.21
C PHE A 497 -14.38 -31.53 14.05
N ARG A 498 -14.66 -30.26 14.37
CA ARG A 498 -14.78 -29.17 13.38
C ARG A 498 -13.48 -28.39 13.33
N LEU A 499 -12.85 -28.34 12.16
CA LEU A 499 -11.70 -27.47 11.91
C LEU A 499 -12.18 -26.23 11.15
N GLN A 500 -11.91 -25.06 11.73
CA GLN A 500 -12.18 -23.78 11.10
C GLN A 500 -10.91 -23.28 10.43
N LEU A 501 -10.83 -23.38 9.09
CA LEU A 501 -9.69 -22.84 8.34
C LEU A 501 -9.85 -21.32 8.22
N ILE A 502 -8.87 -20.57 8.74
CA ILE A 502 -8.89 -19.11 8.83
C ILE A 502 -8.41 -18.45 7.52
N ALA A 503 -7.72 -19.19 6.65
CA ALA A 503 -7.40 -18.75 5.30
C ALA A 503 -7.07 -19.97 4.42
N TRP A 504 -7.44 -19.94 3.14
CA TRP A 504 -6.99 -20.92 2.16
C TRP A 504 -6.13 -20.23 1.07
N PRO A 505 -4.88 -20.66 0.85
CA PRO A 505 -4.06 -20.19 -0.26
C PRO A 505 -4.56 -20.78 -1.59
N ASP A 506 -4.75 -19.95 -2.60
CA ASP A 506 -5.39 -20.22 -3.90
C ASP A 506 -4.92 -21.51 -4.65
N ARG A 507 -5.79 -21.96 -5.57
CA ARG A 507 -5.87 -23.21 -6.37
C ARG A 507 -4.68 -23.61 -7.26
N ARG A 508 -3.45 -23.16 -7.01
CA ARG A 508 -2.32 -23.37 -7.95
C ARG A 508 -1.31 -24.43 -7.56
N THR A 509 -1.43 -24.99 -6.37
CA THR A 509 -0.54 -26.06 -5.89
C THR A 509 -1.33 -27.00 -4.98
N GLY A 510 -2.35 -27.66 -5.56
CA GLY A 510 -3.16 -28.69 -4.89
C GLY A 510 -3.95 -28.19 -3.70
N CYS A 511 -5.22 -27.89 -3.91
CA CYS A 511 -6.21 -28.14 -2.86
C CYS A 511 -6.48 -29.64 -2.90
N PRO A 512 -6.60 -30.33 -1.75
CA PRO A 512 -7.14 -31.68 -1.74
C PRO A 512 -8.44 -31.68 -2.57
N ALA A 513 -8.43 -32.35 -3.72
CA ALA A 513 -9.60 -32.57 -4.54
C ALA A 513 -10.59 -33.44 -3.79
N ASN A 514 -11.84 -33.46 -4.24
CA ASN A 514 -12.84 -34.35 -3.67
C ASN A 514 -12.40 -35.80 -3.93
N GLY A 515 -11.87 -36.49 -2.92
CA GLY A 515 -11.18 -37.77 -3.09
C GLY A 515 -9.77 -37.82 -2.49
N ASP A 516 -9.12 -36.67 -2.29
CA ASP A 516 -7.74 -36.60 -1.82
C ASP A 516 -7.63 -36.92 -0.33
N LEU A 517 -6.48 -37.51 0.02
CA LEU A 517 -6.11 -37.84 1.39
C LEU A 517 -5.47 -36.62 2.05
N VAL A 518 -6.09 -36.18 3.15
CA VAL A 518 -5.52 -35.19 4.04
C VAL A 518 -5.21 -35.89 5.35
N TYR A 519 -4.12 -35.50 5.97
CA TYR A 519 -3.72 -36.02 7.25
C TYR A 519 -3.80 -34.96 8.32
N LEU A 520 -4.18 -35.39 9.52
CA LEU A 520 -4.12 -34.54 10.69
C LEU A 520 -3.03 -35.08 11.61
N ARG A 521 -2.11 -34.18 11.96
CA ARG A 521 -1.01 -34.44 12.88
C ARG A 521 -1.23 -33.61 14.13
N ALA A 522 -1.05 -34.21 15.30
CA ALA A 522 -1.29 -33.53 16.56
C ALA A 522 -0.07 -33.60 17.51
N PHE A 523 0.09 -32.55 18.31
CA PHE A 523 1.25 -32.28 19.15
C PHE A 523 0.82 -31.78 20.53
N ASN A 524 1.56 -32.16 21.56
CA ASN A 524 1.30 -31.66 22.92
C ASN A 524 1.62 -30.15 23.03
N SER A 525 0.71 -29.39 23.62
CA SER A 525 0.66 -27.92 23.74
C SER A 525 1.85 -27.23 24.43
N THR A 526 2.73 -27.95 25.11
CA THR A 526 3.71 -27.32 26.02
C THR A 526 4.80 -26.53 25.28
N SER A 527 5.22 -27.00 24.09
CA SER A 527 5.90 -26.25 23.02
C SER A 527 6.09 -27.19 21.81
N LEU A 528 6.02 -26.69 20.56
CA LEU A 528 6.32 -27.51 19.37
C LEU A 528 7.72 -28.16 19.43
N LYS A 529 8.66 -27.56 20.17
CA LYS A 529 10.04 -28.05 20.38
C LYS A 529 10.14 -29.28 21.29
N THR A 530 9.13 -29.55 22.11
CA THR A 530 9.11 -30.63 23.12
C THR A 530 7.85 -31.47 23.05
N ALA A 531 7.08 -31.33 21.96
CA ALA A 531 5.78 -31.98 21.83
C ALA A 531 5.94 -33.49 21.69
N THR A 532 5.26 -34.24 22.54
CA THR A 532 5.03 -35.67 22.31
C THR A 532 4.15 -35.82 21.06
N ARG A 533 4.54 -36.72 20.16
CA ARG A 533 3.79 -37.02 18.93
C ARG A 533 2.55 -37.81 19.29
N TYR A 534 1.38 -37.27 18.94
CA TYR A 534 0.17 -38.06 18.81
C TYR A 534 0.14 -38.59 17.37
N GLY A 535 -0.34 -39.82 17.16
CA GLY A 535 -0.25 -40.54 15.88
C GLY A 535 -0.77 -39.76 14.65
N ASP A 536 -0.63 -40.32 13.46
CA ASP A 536 -1.19 -39.72 12.24
C ASP A 536 -2.59 -40.31 11.97
N ALA A 537 -3.62 -39.46 11.80
CA ALA A 537 -4.94 -39.93 11.39
C ALA A 537 -5.18 -39.64 9.91
N GLN A 538 -5.54 -40.70 9.17
CA GLN A 538 -6.01 -40.61 7.80
C GLN A 538 -7.41 -39.98 7.79
N ILE A 539 -7.60 -38.86 7.09
CA ILE A 539 -8.93 -38.30 6.87
C ILE A 539 -9.44 -38.79 5.51
N HIS A 540 -10.57 -39.51 5.54
CA HIS A 540 -11.31 -39.95 4.35
C HIS A 540 -11.99 -38.76 3.64
N PRO A 541 -12.26 -38.86 2.32
CA PRO A 541 -12.30 -37.71 1.43
C PRO A 541 -13.28 -36.62 1.84
N VAL A 542 -12.76 -35.39 1.80
CA VAL A 542 -13.50 -34.16 2.07
C VAL A 542 -14.59 -33.97 1.02
N SER A 543 -15.87 -34.15 1.37
CA SER A 543 -16.97 -33.62 0.56
C SER A 543 -17.00 -32.10 0.73
N MET A 544 -16.59 -31.35 -0.28
CA MET A 544 -16.83 -29.90 -0.30
C MET A 544 -18.34 -29.66 -0.42
N SER A 545 -19.01 -29.39 0.70
CA SER A 545 -20.27 -28.66 0.67
C SER A 545 -19.95 -27.18 0.79
N ASP A 546 -20.57 -26.36 -0.06
CA ASP A 546 -20.67 -24.92 0.15
C ASP A 546 -21.55 -24.70 1.40
N ASP A 547 -20.99 -24.91 2.58
CA ASP A 547 -21.71 -24.76 3.85
C ASP A 547 -21.90 -23.29 4.19
N ASN A 548 -22.85 -22.67 3.50
CA ASN A 548 -23.76 -21.69 4.07
C ASN A 548 -25.09 -22.38 4.48
N ALA A 549 -25.04 -23.58 5.06
CA ALA A 549 -26.23 -24.26 5.54
C ALA A 549 -26.66 -23.73 6.94
N TYR A 550 -27.02 -22.46 7.01
CA TYR A 550 -28.24 -22.10 7.74
C TYR A 550 -29.37 -22.09 6.71
N VAL A 551 -30.06 -23.23 6.58
CA VAL A 551 -31.37 -23.29 5.93
C VAL A 551 -32.43 -23.16 7.03
N PRO A 552 -33.05 -21.98 7.23
CA PRO A 552 -34.48 -21.94 7.44
C PRO A 552 -35.12 -21.78 6.06
N LEU A 553 -35.82 -22.82 5.63
CA LEU A 553 -36.70 -22.80 4.47
C LEU A 553 -37.62 -21.57 4.52
N ILE A 554 -37.38 -20.56 3.68
CA ILE A 554 -38.42 -19.62 3.25
C ILE A 554 -38.35 -19.45 1.73
N LYS A 555 -39.46 -19.86 1.09
CA LYS A 555 -39.72 -19.73 -0.35
C LYS A 555 -39.78 -18.26 -0.77
N GLY A 556 -38.97 -17.92 -1.77
CA GLY A 556 -39.37 -17.03 -2.87
C GLY A 556 -38.90 -15.57 -2.79
N ALA A 557 -37.88 -15.23 -3.58
CA ALA A 557 -37.80 -13.93 -4.25
C ALA A 557 -36.95 -14.06 -5.52
N ARG A 558 -37.40 -13.41 -6.59
CA ARG A 558 -36.99 -13.59 -7.99
C ARG A 558 -35.66 -12.89 -8.29
N THR A 559 -34.90 -13.52 -9.18
CA THR A 559 -33.80 -12.92 -9.95
C THR A 559 -34.35 -11.87 -10.93
N THR A 560 -33.73 -10.69 -10.97
CA THR A 560 -33.87 -9.74 -12.08
C THR A 560 -32.59 -9.73 -12.90
N GLN A 561 -32.75 -9.91 -14.21
CA GLN A 561 -31.69 -9.81 -15.22
C GLN A 561 -31.13 -8.37 -15.31
N PRO A 562 -29.87 -8.20 -15.72
CA PRO A 562 -29.34 -6.91 -16.12
C PRO A 562 -29.85 -6.51 -17.51
N LEU A 563 -30.36 -5.28 -17.64
CA LEU A 563 -30.65 -4.63 -18.91
C LEU A 563 -29.36 -4.15 -19.56
N GLY A 564 -29.22 -4.39 -20.87
CA GLY A 564 -28.03 -4.08 -21.65
C GLY A 564 -27.91 -2.64 -22.16
N GLY A 565 -26.65 -2.25 -22.45
CA GLY A 565 -26.27 -1.65 -23.73
C GLY A 565 -26.00 -0.14 -23.81
N SER A 566 -24.74 0.27 -23.59
CA SER A 566 -23.91 1.09 -24.52
C SER A 566 -22.46 1.17 -23.97
N PRO A 567 -21.40 1.28 -24.78
CA PRO A 567 -20.04 0.97 -24.34
C PRO A 567 -19.44 2.13 -23.53
N ALA A 568 -19.60 2.07 -22.21
CA ALA A 568 -18.59 2.62 -21.33
C ALA A 568 -17.29 1.87 -21.62
N ALA A 569 -16.18 2.58 -21.77
CA ALA A 569 -14.87 1.99 -21.99
C ALA A 569 -14.67 0.87 -20.96
N GLU A 570 -14.71 -0.40 -21.41
CA GLU A 570 -14.36 -1.53 -20.57
C GLU A 570 -12.96 -1.25 -20.05
N ILE A 571 -12.83 -1.12 -18.73
CA ILE A 571 -11.53 -1.15 -18.08
C ILE A 571 -10.99 -2.55 -18.41
N PRO A 572 -9.93 -2.67 -19.23
CA PRO A 572 -9.47 -3.98 -19.64
C PRO A 572 -9.01 -4.72 -18.40
N ARG A 573 -9.52 -5.95 -18.23
CA ARG A 573 -8.96 -6.88 -17.26
C ARG A 573 -7.48 -7.10 -17.63
N ALA A 574 -6.62 -7.28 -16.62
CA ALA A 574 -5.16 -7.31 -16.77
C ALA A 574 -4.70 -8.07 -18.04
N HIS A 575 -3.77 -7.48 -18.80
CA HIS A 575 -3.17 -8.09 -20.00
C HIS A 575 -1.77 -8.67 -19.69
N PHE A 576 -1.27 -9.54 -20.58
CA PHE A 576 0.13 -9.97 -20.58
C PHE A 576 1.05 -8.75 -20.80
N ASN A 577 2.14 -8.65 -20.04
CA ASN A 577 3.07 -7.51 -20.13
C ASN A 577 4.53 -8.00 -20.06
N LEU A 578 5.38 -7.63 -21.01
CA LEU A 578 6.81 -7.94 -21.06
C LEU A 578 7.62 -6.72 -20.57
N SER A 579 8.25 -6.85 -19.40
CA SER A 579 9.10 -5.81 -18.84
C SER A 579 10.42 -5.68 -19.62
N PRO A 580 11.04 -4.48 -19.64
CA PRO A 580 12.41 -4.32 -20.12
C PRO A 580 13.36 -5.25 -19.36
N ASN A 581 14.30 -5.86 -20.08
CA ASN A 581 15.32 -6.71 -19.47
C ASN A 581 16.35 -5.86 -18.68
N PHE A 582 16.85 -6.38 -17.57
CA PHE A 582 17.87 -5.71 -16.75
C PHE A 582 18.99 -6.67 -16.34
N PRO A 583 20.27 -6.28 -16.52
CA PRO A 583 20.75 -5.06 -17.17
C PRO A 583 20.51 -5.05 -18.69
N ASN A 584 20.42 -3.87 -19.30
CA ASN A 584 20.42 -3.66 -20.76
C ASN A 584 21.12 -2.32 -21.07
N PRO A 585 22.34 -2.30 -21.64
CA PRO A 585 23.08 -3.45 -22.18
C PRO A 585 23.60 -4.41 -21.10
N PHE A 586 23.88 -5.65 -21.45
CA PHE A 586 24.44 -6.67 -20.54
C PHE A 586 25.69 -7.35 -21.12
N ASN A 587 26.59 -7.83 -20.25
CA ASN A 587 27.88 -8.41 -20.65
C ASN A 587 28.06 -9.90 -20.31
N SER A 588 27.14 -10.49 -19.54
CA SER A 588 27.16 -11.91 -19.17
C SER A 588 25.75 -12.48 -19.11
N THR A 589 24.90 -11.93 -18.25
CA THR A 589 23.51 -12.36 -18.07
C THR A 589 22.57 -11.17 -17.97
N THR A 590 21.31 -11.40 -18.34
CA THR A 590 20.23 -10.43 -18.20
C THR A 590 18.98 -11.12 -17.70
N VAL A 591 18.18 -10.39 -16.94
CA VAL A 591 16.92 -10.86 -16.41
C VAL A 591 15.79 -10.30 -17.25
N ILE A 592 14.88 -11.17 -17.67
CA ILE A 592 13.69 -10.84 -18.43
C ILE A 592 12.48 -11.15 -17.54
N GLU A 593 11.65 -10.13 -17.31
CA GLU A 593 10.44 -10.26 -16.50
C GLU A 593 9.20 -10.10 -17.37
N PHE A 594 8.16 -10.89 -17.10
CA PHE A 594 6.86 -10.71 -17.74
C PHE A 594 5.71 -11.06 -16.78
N ASP A 595 4.58 -10.39 -16.96
CA ASP A 595 3.36 -10.59 -16.19
C ASP A 595 2.38 -11.44 -17.00
N VAL A 596 1.85 -12.49 -16.37
CA VAL A 596 0.73 -13.28 -16.90
C VAL A 596 -0.53 -12.89 -16.11
N PRO A 597 -1.65 -12.53 -16.75
CA PRO A 597 -2.85 -12.13 -16.02
C PRO A 597 -3.47 -13.28 -15.22
N TYR A 598 -4.20 -12.98 -14.14
CA TYR A 598 -4.90 -13.98 -13.35
C TYR A 598 -6.31 -14.23 -13.92
N GLY A 599 -6.63 -15.46 -14.34
CA GLY A 599 -7.99 -15.82 -14.82
C GLY A 599 -8.00 -16.87 -15.93
N GLN A 600 -9.17 -17.12 -16.55
CA GLN A 600 -9.32 -18.07 -17.67
C GLN A 600 -8.36 -17.77 -18.84
N GLU A 601 -7.97 -16.50 -19.02
CA GLU A 601 -7.02 -16.05 -20.04
C GLU A 601 -5.56 -16.55 -19.84
N SER A 602 -5.22 -17.04 -18.63
CA SER A 602 -3.91 -17.64 -18.31
C SER A 602 -3.81 -19.14 -18.61
N GLN A 603 -4.85 -19.76 -19.17
CA GLN A 603 -4.83 -21.18 -19.57
C GLN A 603 -4.26 -21.42 -20.98
N GLY A 604 -3.79 -20.36 -21.67
CA GLY A 604 -3.14 -20.47 -22.98
C GLY A 604 -1.65 -20.87 -22.90
N LEU A 605 -1.13 -21.43 -24.00
CA LEU A 605 0.31 -21.67 -24.16
C LEU A 605 1.05 -20.32 -24.16
N VAL A 606 2.02 -20.17 -23.25
CA VAL A 606 2.93 -19.03 -23.17
C VAL A 606 4.30 -19.44 -23.66
N GLU A 607 4.86 -18.68 -24.60
CA GLU A 607 6.18 -18.88 -25.18
C GLU A 607 7.02 -17.61 -24.96
N LEU A 608 8.23 -17.76 -24.41
CA LEU A 608 9.23 -16.71 -24.33
C LEU A 608 10.49 -17.15 -25.09
N ILE A 609 10.72 -16.56 -26.26
CA ILE A 609 11.77 -16.99 -27.19
C ILE A 609 12.68 -15.80 -27.54
N ILE A 610 13.99 -16.04 -27.57
CA ILE A 610 14.99 -15.07 -28.00
C ILE A 610 15.30 -15.26 -29.48
N PHE A 611 15.41 -14.17 -30.22
CA PHE A 611 15.73 -14.10 -31.63
C PHE A 611 16.96 -13.22 -31.86
N ASN A 612 17.75 -13.55 -32.88
CA ASN A 612 18.81 -12.68 -33.38
C ASN A 612 18.25 -11.58 -34.31
N SER A 613 19.12 -10.68 -34.78
CA SER A 613 18.75 -9.60 -35.70
C SER A 613 18.24 -10.06 -37.07
N LEU A 614 18.47 -11.32 -37.45
CA LEU A 614 17.95 -11.97 -38.66
C LEU A 614 16.58 -12.65 -38.42
N GLY A 615 16.04 -12.58 -37.20
CA GLY A 615 14.78 -13.22 -36.82
C GLY A 615 14.87 -14.73 -36.62
N GLN A 616 16.08 -15.29 -36.52
CA GLN A 616 16.29 -16.71 -36.22
C GLN A 616 16.18 -16.94 -34.71
N SER A 617 15.49 -18.01 -34.30
CA SER A 617 15.40 -18.42 -32.89
C SER A 617 16.79 -18.79 -32.36
N VAL A 618 17.16 -18.16 -31.25
CA VAL A 618 18.43 -18.37 -30.55
C VAL A 618 18.22 -19.31 -29.36
N ARG A 619 17.19 -19.06 -28.55
CA ARG A 619 16.88 -19.86 -27.35
C ARG A 619 15.43 -19.69 -26.92
N SER A 620 14.74 -20.80 -26.69
CA SER A 620 13.48 -20.79 -25.94
C SER A 620 13.78 -20.76 -24.44
N LEU A 621 13.35 -19.69 -23.75
CA LEU A 621 13.50 -19.55 -22.29
C LEU A 621 12.32 -20.17 -21.55
N TYR A 622 11.15 -20.19 -22.18
CA TYR A 622 9.93 -20.75 -21.62
C TYR A 622 8.98 -21.18 -22.73
N SER A 623 8.35 -22.33 -22.58
CA SER A 623 7.30 -22.82 -23.46
C SER A 623 6.38 -23.74 -22.66
N GLY A 624 5.20 -23.25 -22.29
CA GLY A 624 4.26 -24.02 -21.49
C GLY A 624 3.04 -23.21 -21.05
N THR A 625 2.10 -23.86 -20.36
CA THR A 625 1.00 -23.15 -19.69
C THR A 625 1.54 -22.47 -18.44
N SER A 626 1.35 -21.16 -18.32
CA SER A 626 1.82 -20.39 -17.17
C SER A 626 0.67 -19.95 -16.28
N THR A 627 0.80 -20.14 -14.97
CA THR A 627 -0.08 -19.49 -14.00
C THR A 627 0.11 -17.97 -14.01
N GLY A 628 -0.97 -17.22 -13.71
CA GLY A 628 -0.91 -15.77 -13.57
C GLY A 628 0.14 -15.29 -12.54
N GLY A 629 0.63 -14.08 -12.69
CA GLY A 629 1.67 -13.50 -11.86
C GLY A 629 2.93 -13.17 -12.64
N ARG A 630 3.85 -12.49 -11.97
CA ARG A 630 5.13 -12.08 -12.53
C ARG A 630 6.08 -13.28 -12.61
N LYS A 631 6.68 -13.47 -13.78
CA LYS A 631 7.72 -14.47 -14.06
C LYS A 631 9.04 -13.75 -14.30
N ARG A 632 10.12 -14.38 -13.85
CA ARG A 632 11.50 -13.87 -13.95
C ARG A 632 12.36 -14.97 -14.52
N LEU A 633 12.93 -14.75 -15.70
CA LEU A 633 13.78 -15.71 -16.39
C LEU A 633 15.12 -15.06 -16.73
N GLU A 634 16.19 -15.83 -16.68
CA GLU A 634 17.54 -15.35 -16.96
C GLU A 634 18.01 -15.85 -18.33
N TRP A 635 18.70 -14.99 -19.06
CA TRP A 635 19.45 -15.37 -20.26
C TRP A 635 20.92 -15.03 -20.11
N ASP A 636 21.78 -16.00 -20.41
CA ASP A 636 23.25 -15.99 -20.25
C ASP A 636 24.01 -15.67 -21.56
N GLY A 637 23.30 -15.21 -22.59
CA GLY A 637 23.88 -14.95 -23.90
C GLY A 637 24.29 -16.20 -24.70
N ARG A 638 23.78 -17.39 -24.37
CA ARG A 638 24.00 -18.63 -25.12
C ARG A 638 22.77 -19.08 -25.90
N ASP A 639 22.97 -19.83 -26.98
CA ASP A 639 21.88 -20.52 -27.71
C ASP A 639 21.49 -21.86 -27.06
N GLU A 640 20.54 -22.58 -27.68
CA GLU A 640 20.09 -23.91 -27.23
C GLU A 640 21.19 -24.97 -27.20
N ARG A 641 22.30 -24.78 -27.91
CA ARG A 641 23.46 -25.69 -27.94
C ARG A 641 24.53 -25.30 -26.92
N GLY A 642 24.28 -24.27 -26.11
CA GLY A 642 25.23 -23.73 -25.14
C GLY A 642 26.33 -22.87 -25.77
N ILE A 643 26.24 -22.55 -27.07
CA ILE A 643 27.22 -21.74 -27.77
C ILE A 643 26.99 -20.27 -27.46
N VAL A 644 28.06 -19.59 -27.05
CA VAL A 644 28.08 -18.16 -26.77
C VAL A 644 27.72 -17.37 -28.04
N GLN A 645 26.76 -16.46 -27.90
CA GLN A 645 26.35 -15.56 -28.97
C GLN A 645 27.23 -14.30 -29.01
N PRO A 646 27.49 -13.72 -30.20
CA PRO A 646 28.32 -12.53 -30.35
C PRO A 646 27.64 -11.25 -29.82
N SER A 647 28.43 -10.21 -29.53
CA SER A 647 27.90 -8.87 -29.20
C SER A 647 26.99 -8.37 -30.32
N GLY A 648 25.81 -7.85 -29.97
CA GLY A 648 24.81 -7.47 -30.95
C GLY A 648 23.41 -7.26 -30.38
N VAL A 649 22.47 -6.93 -31.28
CA VAL A 649 21.06 -6.74 -30.94
C VAL A 649 20.31 -8.06 -31.01
N TYR A 650 19.56 -8.35 -29.96
CA TYR A 650 18.68 -9.51 -29.84
C TYR A 650 17.26 -9.04 -29.50
N PHE A 651 16.28 -9.90 -29.76
CA PHE A 651 14.88 -9.63 -29.46
C PHE A 651 14.32 -10.76 -28.62
N VAL A 652 13.71 -10.45 -27.48
CA VAL A 652 12.90 -11.41 -26.75
C VAL A 652 11.44 -11.22 -27.13
N ARG A 653 10.74 -12.31 -27.45
CA ARG A 653 9.31 -12.30 -27.79
C ARG A 653 8.54 -13.13 -26.78
N LEU A 654 7.55 -12.50 -26.16
CA LEU A 654 6.52 -13.16 -25.36
C LEU A 654 5.31 -13.39 -26.26
N LYS A 655 4.79 -14.61 -26.30
CA LYS A 655 3.56 -14.95 -27.03
C LYS A 655 2.62 -15.72 -26.11
N ALA A 656 1.36 -15.31 -26.05
CA ALA A 656 0.32 -15.97 -25.29
C ALA A 656 -1.01 -15.88 -26.05
N GLY A 657 -1.48 -17.00 -26.60
CA GLY A 657 -2.67 -17.01 -27.46
C GLY A 657 -2.53 -16.09 -28.68
N SER A 658 -3.40 -15.09 -28.80
CA SER A 658 -3.38 -14.06 -29.87
C SER A 658 -2.48 -12.86 -29.57
N ILE A 659 -1.93 -12.76 -28.35
CA ILE A 659 -1.10 -11.64 -27.90
C ILE A 659 0.38 -11.97 -28.13
N ALA A 660 1.13 -11.02 -28.70
CA ALA A 660 2.58 -11.13 -28.84
C ALA A 660 3.24 -9.78 -28.54
N GLU A 661 4.17 -9.77 -27.58
CA GLU A 661 5.01 -8.62 -27.23
C GLU A 661 6.47 -8.91 -27.54
N THR A 662 7.26 -7.89 -27.90
CA THR A 662 8.68 -8.06 -28.25
C THR A 662 9.53 -6.95 -27.64
N GLY A 663 10.54 -7.34 -26.86
CA GLY A 663 11.54 -6.44 -26.24
C GLY A 663 12.90 -6.52 -26.96
N ARG A 664 13.60 -5.39 -27.06
CA ARG A 664 14.94 -5.30 -27.67
C ARG A 664 16.03 -5.35 -26.60
N MET A 665 17.02 -6.22 -26.79
CA MET A 665 18.15 -6.43 -25.88
C MET A 665 19.48 -6.15 -26.59
N LEU A 666 20.44 -5.57 -25.87
CA LEU A 666 21.80 -5.33 -26.36
C LEU A 666 22.82 -6.13 -25.54
N LEU A 667 23.44 -7.12 -26.17
CA LEU A 667 24.54 -7.90 -25.61
C LEU A 667 25.87 -7.23 -25.97
N ILE A 668 26.70 -6.93 -24.98
CA ILE A 668 28.04 -6.34 -25.14
C ILE A 668 29.05 -7.22 -24.40
N LYS A 669 29.80 -8.01 -25.15
CA LYS A 669 31.01 -8.71 -24.67
C LYS A 669 32.28 -7.96 -25.01
#